data_AF-A0A6P8JRN0-F1
#
_entry.id   AF-A0A6P8JRN0-F1
#
_cell.length_a   1.000
_cell.length_b   1.000
_cell.length_c   1.000
_cell.angle_alpha   90.00
_cell.angle_beta   90.00
_cell.angle_gamma   90.00
#
_symmetry.space_group_name_H-M   'P 1'
#
loop_
_entity.id
_entity.type
_entity.pdbx_description
1 polymer ?
#
loop_
_entity_poly.entity_id
_entity_poly.type
_entity_poly.pdbx_seq_one_letter_code
_entity_poly.pdbx_strand_id
1 'polypeptide(L)'
;MPKMDNEQPHQELVKCVLVGDTAVGKTRLICARACNKHVSLSQLLSTHVPTVWAIDQYRIYKDVLERSWEVVDGVNVSLRLWDTFGDHDKDRRFAYGRSDVVLLCFSIASPISLRNCKMMWYPEIRRFCPDVPVILVGCKNDLRYMYRDENYLSYFGEKGTFVRAALKSDLVMPDEARAVAKELGVAYYETSVFTYFGVNEVFENAIRSALIARRQQRFWMTNLKKVQKPLLQAPFRPPKPPPPEVTVMVGNYRQDIYNMFLSQAYTDLVLVGAGGTKFAVHRFMLAAASSIFQRLLSTELTDMGGRSSSESSMVSSTFGEATIADFNDDTESLIRYESRTQRMWEHLKRRSSYQALPLMESKRSNDLYRELHHPVLQSIRLVHVENHRGVNGLQTIVTLSKLISAQALHQCLRFIYTGTIDKDCDNLEEIREAADLLELPQLTQLLSRPQTVMENSSDEPNPHICLRIKESMERHCIGDGCFSDVTFELDDGLMKAHRAVLVGRCDVMRAMLLGDFREAHSNVIVFPGVTIYTFHKLLCYLYTDQIPPISAVKCLNLLELANRLCLPRLLNLVECRVIEDLTLISQNETNETVDHCLKLLEPVKLHNAHQLAEWCMSYLCVNYNLICKFSLKGLKALHQDNQEYLREHRWPPVWYLKDYDYYQRCLNELNKELKLKTSRRESPSDDEGCLCFTGGKSKRSTDVSGTTENSNADNQIFNSAGNSLNHIDLEADMDLNL
;
A
#
# COMPACT_ATOMS: atom_id res chain seq x y z
N MET A 1 -70.04 -37.62 7.75
CA MET A 1 -69.64 -36.28 7.30
C MET A 1 -68.16 -36.10 7.57
N PRO A 2 -67.30 -36.04 6.54
CA PRO A 2 -65.88 -35.77 6.76
C PRO A 2 -65.67 -34.27 6.99
N LYS A 3 -64.86 -33.94 8.00
CA LYS A 3 -64.29 -32.60 8.17
C LYS A 3 -63.43 -32.31 6.94
N MET A 4 -63.77 -31.25 6.21
CA MET A 4 -62.84 -30.68 5.22
C MET A 4 -61.76 -29.95 6.01
N ASP A 5 -60.59 -30.59 6.15
CA ASP A 5 -59.34 -29.91 6.42
C ASP A 5 -59.03 -29.05 5.19
N ASN A 6 -59.27 -27.75 5.31
CA ASN A 6 -58.98 -26.75 4.27
C ASN A 6 -57.93 -25.77 4.82
N GLU A 7 -56.80 -26.30 5.31
CA GLU A 7 -55.57 -25.52 5.53
C GLU A 7 -54.84 -25.35 4.19
N GLN A 8 -55.40 -24.57 3.27
CA GLN A 8 -54.56 -23.92 2.28
C GLN A 8 -53.78 -22.82 3.01
N PRO A 9 -52.44 -22.74 2.89
CA PRO A 9 -51.68 -21.66 3.50
C PRO A 9 -52.29 -20.33 3.03
N HIS A 10 -52.63 -19.44 3.95
CA HIS A 10 -53.30 -18.18 3.62
C HIS A 10 -52.42 -17.34 2.69
N GLN A 11 -52.80 -17.28 1.42
CA GLN A 11 -52.08 -16.58 0.36
C GLN A 11 -52.69 -15.20 0.15
N GLU A 12 -51.88 -14.15 0.26
CA GLU A 12 -52.26 -12.78 -0.06
C GLU A 12 -51.65 -12.37 -1.39
N LEU A 13 -52.41 -11.67 -2.23
CA LEU A 13 -51.89 -11.07 -3.44
C LEU A 13 -51.62 -9.58 -3.19
N VAL A 14 -50.43 -9.09 -3.55
CA VAL A 14 -50.07 -7.67 -3.43
C VAL A 14 -49.62 -7.15 -4.79
N LYS A 15 -50.35 -6.17 -5.33
CA LYS A 15 -49.96 -5.41 -6.52
C LYS A 15 -49.18 -4.16 -6.12
N CYS A 16 -47.91 -4.10 -6.49
CA CYS A 16 -47.00 -2.98 -6.26
C CYS A 16 -46.71 -2.26 -7.58
N VAL A 17 -47.00 -0.95 -7.64
CA VAL A 17 -46.77 -0.11 -8.84
C VAL A 17 -45.63 0.85 -8.59
N LEU A 18 -44.67 0.94 -9.51
CA LEU A 18 -43.57 1.90 -9.44
C LEU A 18 -43.87 3.10 -10.34
N VAL A 19 -43.73 4.33 -9.82
CA VAL A 19 -44.06 5.59 -10.51
C VAL A 19 -42.93 6.59 -10.34
N GLY A 20 -42.62 7.38 -11.37
CA GLY A 20 -41.61 8.44 -11.32
C GLY A 20 -41.10 8.79 -12.72
N ASP A 21 -40.14 9.72 -12.79
CA ASP A 21 -39.56 10.19 -14.06
C ASP A 21 -38.92 9.04 -14.89
N THR A 22 -38.70 9.31 -16.17
CA THR A 22 -37.92 8.44 -17.05
C THR A 22 -36.47 8.32 -16.53
N ALA A 23 -35.87 7.13 -16.69
CA ALA A 23 -34.48 6.82 -16.29
C ALA A 23 -34.12 6.94 -14.78
N VAL A 24 -35.09 7.09 -13.87
CA VAL A 24 -34.79 7.12 -12.43
C VAL A 24 -34.33 5.78 -11.84
N GLY A 25 -34.63 4.66 -12.53
CA GLY A 25 -34.21 3.31 -12.13
C GLY A 25 -35.35 2.33 -11.81
N LYS A 26 -36.61 2.68 -12.10
CA LYS A 26 -37.80 1.83 -11.84
C LYS A 26 -37.66 0.43 -12.45
N THR A 27 -37.43 0.36 -13.76
CA THR A 27 -37.26 -0.89 -14.51
C THR A 27 -36.11 -1.71 -13.94
N ARG A 28 -34.94 -1.10 -13.68
CA ARG A 28 -33.78 -1.79 -13.09
C ARG A 28 -34.09 -2.37 -11.71
N LEU A 29 -34.81 -1.64 -10.86
CA LEU A 29 -35.19 -2.09 -9.53
C LEU A 29 -36.14 -3.30 -9.59
N ILE A 30 -37.11 -3.27 -10.51
CA ILE A 30 -38.02 -4.41 -10.77
C ILE A 30 -37.22 -5.63 -11.21
N CYS A 31 -36.32 -5.47 -12.19
CA CYS A 31 -35.52 -6.57 -12.71
C CYS A 31 -34.58 -7.15 -11.65
N ALA A 32 -33.96 -6.30 -10.83
CA ALA A 32 -33.10 -6.73 -9.73
C ALA A 32 -33.86 -7.63 -8.75
N ARG A 33 -35.08 -7.21 -8.37
CA ARG A 33 -35.96 -7.97 -7.48
C ARG A 33 -36.45 -9.26 -8.14
N ALA A 34 -36.90 -9.20 -9.39
CA ALA A 34 -37.44 -10.35 -10.13
C ALA A 34 -36.41 -11.47 -10.34
N CYS A 35 -35.18 -11.07 -10.68
CA CYS A 35 -34.11 -12.00 -11.01
C CYS A 35 -33.26 -12.40 -9.80
N ASN A 36 -33.38 -11.68 -8.67
CA ASN A 36 -32.55 -11.84 -7.47
C ASN A 36 -31.05 -11.96 -7.79
N LYS A 37 -30.55 -11.09 -8.67
CA LYS A 37 -29.21 -11.18 -9.24
C LYS A 37 -28.46 -9.87 -9.10
N HIS A 38 -27.22 -9.96 -8.61
CA HIS A 38 -26.27 -8.86 -8.65
C HIS A 38 -25.86 -8.55 -10.09
N VAL A 39 -25.90 -7.26 -10.46
CA VAL A 39 -25.60 -6.79 -11.80
C VAL A 39 -24.28 -6.03 -11.76
N SER A 40 -23.34 -6.35 -12.65
CA SER A 40 -22.07 -5.62 -12.74
C SER A 40 -22.29 -4.17 -13.20
N LEU A 41 -21.34 -3.30 -12.90
CA LEU A 41 -21.37 -1.90 -13.34
C LEU A 41 -21.46 -1.80 -14.87
N SER A 42 -20.66 -2.61 -15.57
CA SER A 42 -20.66 -2.69 -17.03
C SER A 42 -22.04 -3.07 -17.58
N GLN A 43 -22.71 -4.06 -16.99
CA GLN A 43 -24.05 -4.46 -17.39
C GLN A 43 -25.07 -3.35 -17.11
N LEU A 44 -24.99 -2.67 -15.96
CA LEU A 44 -25.89 -1.57 -15.60
C LEU A 44 -25.78 -0.36 -16.53
N LEU A 45 -24.58 -0.06 -17.02
CA LEU A 45 -24.34 1.09 -17.90
C LEU A 45 -24.57 0.77 -19.39
N SER A 46 -24.30 -0.47 -19.83
CA SER A 46 -24.38 -0.84 -21.26
C SER A 46 -25.72 -1.42 -21.72
N THR A 47 -26.50 -2.06 -20.83
CA THR A 47 -27.70 -2.77 -21.26
C THR A 47 -28.94 -1.89 -21.16
N HIS A 48 -29.56 -1.50 -22.27
CA HIS A 48 -30.86 -0.84 -22.18
C HIS A 48 -31.96 -1.90 -21.88
N VAL A 49 -32.72 -1.71 -20.79
CA VAL A 49 -33.85 -2.59 -20.44
C VAL A 49 -35.16 -1.85 -20.73
N PRO A 50 -35.95 -2.28 -21.74
CA PRO A 50 -37.23 -1.65 -22.04
C PRO A 50 -38.26 -1.91 -20.93
N THR A 51 -39.08 -0.91 -20.59
CA THR A 51 -40.20 -1.05 -19.64
C THR A 51 -41.17 -2.17 -20.02
N VAL A 52 -41.44 -2.37 -21.32
CA VAL A 52 -42.27 -3.48 -21.83
C VAL A 52 -41.66 -4.85 -21.48
N TRP A 53 -40.34 -4.96 -21.58
CA TRP A 53 -39.64 -6.20 -21.26
C TRP A 53 -39.81 -6.57 -19.78
N ALA A 54 -39.71 -5.61 -18.86
CA ALA A 54 -39.92 -5.89 -17.44
C ALA A 54 -41.33 -6.41 -17.13
N ILE A 55 -42.35 -5.89 -17.82
CA ILE A 55 -43.76 -6.29 -17.63
C ILE A 55 -44.02 -7.70 -18.19
N ASP A 56 -43.52 -8.03 -19.39
CA ASP A 56 -43.78 -9.34 -20.02
C ASP A 56 -43.03 -10.49 -19.34
N GLN A 57 -41.84 -10.24 -18.79
CA GLN A 57 -41.07 -11.26 -18.07
C GLN A 57 -41.81 -11.79 -16.85
N TYR A 58 -42.47 -10.91 -16.08
CA TYR A 58 -43.31 -11.27 -14.93
C TYR A 58 -44.52 -12.14 -15.31
N ARG A 59 -45.00 -12.07 -16.55
CA ARG A 59 -46.18 -12.80 -17.00
C ARG A 59 -45.85 -14.15 -17.63
N ILE A 60 -44.67 -14.27 -18.25
CA ILE A 60 -44.34 -15.39 -19.14
C ILE A 60 -43.41 -16.41 -18.48
N TYR A 61 -42.46 -15.98 -17.65
CA TYR A 61 -41.41 -16.87 -17.12
C TYR A 61 -41.81 -17.49 -15.77
N LYS A 62 -41.84 -18.83 -15.73
CA LYS A 62 -42.19 -19.60 -14.52
C LYS A 62 -41.28 -19.28 -13.33
N ASP A 63 -39.97 -19.18 -13.55
CA ASP A 63 -39.00 -18.87 -12.50
C ASP A 63 -39.26 -17.51 -11.81
N VAL A 64 -39.71 -16.50 -12.58
CA VAL A 64 -40.04 -15.18 -12.05
C VAL A 64 -41.36 -15.23 -11.26
N LEU A 65 -42.33 -16.02 -11.72
CA LEU A 65 -43.59 -16.26 -11.00
C LEU A 65 -43.37 -17.03 -9.70
N GLU A 66 -42.50 -18.04 -9.68
CA GLU A 66 -42.14 -18.77 -8.46
C GLU A 66 -41.44 -17.85 -7.45
N ARG A 67 -40.50 -17.01 -7.91
CA ARG A 67 -39.81 -16.01 -7.07
C ARG A 67 -40.70 -14.85 -6.64
N SER A 68 -41.90 -14.72 -7.17
CA SER A 68 -42.87 -13.70 -6.73
C SER A 68 -43.49 -14.02 -5.37
N TRP A 69 -43.37 -15.27 -4.91
CA TRP A 69 -43.87 -15.71 -3.62
C TRP A 69 -42.83 -15.47 -2.52
N GLU A 70 -43.24 -14.81 -1.44
CA GLU A 70 -42.40 -14.58 -0.28
C GLU A 70 -43.20 -14.58 1.02
N VAL A 71 -42.54 -14.90 2.13
CA VAL A 71 -43.16 -14.91 3.46
C VAL A 71 -42.73 -13.65 4.22
N VAL A 72 -43.67 -12.73 4.45
CA VAL A 72 -43.44 -11.49 5.20
C VAL A 72 -44.25 -11.52 6.49
N ASP A 73 -43.57 -11.42 7.63
CA ASP A 73 -44.16 -11.45 8.98
C ASP A 73 -45.12 -12.64 9.23
N GLY A 74 -44.80 -13.79 8.62
CA GLY A 74 -45.59 -15.03 8.72
C GLY A 74 -46.79 -15.12 7.75
N VAL A 75 -46.92 -14.18 6.80
CA VAL A 75 -47.94 -14.18 5.75
C VAL A 75 -47.30 -14.57 4.42
N ASN A 76 -47.87 -15.55 3.71
CA ASN A 76 -47.41 -15.92 2.37
C ASN A 76 -48.01 -14.97 1.33
N VAL A 77 -47.17 -14.22 0.62
CA VAL A 77 -47.56 -13.15 -0.29
C VAL A 77 -47.04 -13.41 -1.70
N SER A 78 -47.91 -13.29 -2.70
CA SER A 78 -47.50 -13.17 -4.11
C SER A 78 -47.40 -11.69 -4.48
N LEU A 79 -46.17 -11.21 -4.69
CA LEU A 79 -45.86 -9.83 -5.07
C LEU A 79 -45.87 -9.67 -6.60
N ARG A 80 -46.81 -8.87 -7.11
CA ARG A 80 -46.86 -8.51 -8.53
C ARG A 80 -46.33 -7.10 -8.75
N LEU A 81 -45.21 -6.98 -9.46
CA LEU A 81 -44.60 -5.70 -9.79
C LEU A 81 -45.15 -5.14 -11.11
N TRP A 82 -45.43 -3.84 -11.12
CA TRP A 82 -45.90 -3.10 -12.28
C TRP A 82 -44.98 -1.91 -12.54
N ASP A 83 -44.31 -1.93 -13.69
CA ASP A 83 -43.51 -0.80 -14.16
C ASP A 83 -44.39 0.24 -14.87
N THR A 84 -44.00 1.51 -14.80
CA THR A 84 -44.70 2.59 -15.50
C THR A 84 -43.73 3.44 -16.31
N PHE A 85 -44.19 3.90 -17.46
CA PHE A 85 -43.47 4.90 -18.24
C PHE A 85 -43.59 6.27 -17.58
N GLY A 86 -42.50 7.04 -17.57
CA GLY A 86 -42.53 8.44 -17.16
C GLY A 86 -43.39 9.28 -18.11
N ASP A 87 -43.22 9.09 -19.42
CA ASP A 87 -43.77 10.03 -20.42
C ASP A 87 -45.07 9.55 -21.11
N HIS A 88 -45.70 8.46 -20.65
CA HIS A 88 -46.91 7.88 -21.26
C HIS A 88 -48.12 7.84 -20.30
N ASP A 89 -48.89 8.94 -20.28
CA ASP A 89 -50.04 9.13 -19.37
C ASP A 89 -51.17 8.10 -19.50
N LYS A 90 -51.45 7.61 -20.71
CA LYS A 90 -52.56 6.67 -20.96
C LYS A 90 -52.28 5.30 -20.35
N ASP A 91 -51.07 4.79 -20.52
CA ASP A 91 -50.67 3.47 -20.04
C ASP A 91 -50.49 3.46 -18.52
N ARG A 92 -50.01 4.58 -17.95
CA ARG A 92 -49.85 4.75 -16.51
C ARG A 92 -51.18 4.72 -15.74
N ARG A 93 -52.25 5.26 -16.31
CA ARG A 93 -53.62 5.17 -15.73
C ARG A 93 -54.09 3.72 -15.57
N PHE A 94 -53.77 2.85 -16.52
CA PHE A 94 -54.12 1.44 -16.44
C PHE A 94 -53.36 0.72 -15.31
N ALA A 95 -52.10 1.10 -15.10
CA ALA A 95 -51.26 0.52 -14.04
C ALA A 95 -51.84 0.78 -12.64
N TYR A 96 -52.47 1.93 -12.39
CA TYR A 96 -53.05 2.29 -11.07
C TYR A 96 -54.22 1.41 -10.62
N GLY A 97 -54.96 0.80 -11.55
CA GLY A 97 -56.15 0.02 -11.21
C GLY A 97 -55.86 -1.12 -10.22
N ARG A 98 -56.58 -1.14 -9.08
CA ARG A 98 -56.46 -2.15 -8.01
C ARG A 98 -55.04 -2.26 -7.42
N SER A 99 -54.30 -1.16 -7.35
CA SER A 99 -52.99 -1.14 -6.70
C SER A 99 -53.14 -1.29 -5.19
N ASP A 100 -52.30 -2.10 -4.57
CA ASP A 100 -52.27 -2.28 -3.12
C ASP A 100 -51.22 -1.38 -2.44
N VAL A 101 -50.17 -1.01 -3.18
CA VAL A 101 -49.12 -0.08 -2.75
C VAL A 101 -48.45 0.56 -3.97
N VAL A 102 -47.98 1.81 -3.81
CA VAL A 102 -47.25 2.54 -4.85
C VAL A 102 -45.86 2.94 -4.34
N LEU A 103 -44.81 2.61 -5.09
CA LEU A 103 -43.47 3.13 -4.90
C LEU A 103 -43.28 4.36 -5.78
N LEU A 104 -43.05 5.51 -5.15
CA LEU A 104 -42.76 6.77 -5.80
C LEU A 104 -41.24 6.94 -5.90
N CYS A 105 -40.69 6.65 -7.07
CA CYS A 105 -39.25 6.57 -7.30
C CYS A 105 -38.67 7.88 -7.86
N PHE A 106 -37.51 8.29 -7.34
CA PHE A 106 -36.66 9.32 -7.90
C PHE A 106 -35.21 8.83 -8.00
N SER A 107 -34.36 9.54 -8.73
CA SER A 107 -32.92 9.22 -8.77
C SER A 107 -32.15 10.11 -7.82
N ILE A 108 -31.27 9.51 -7.02
CA ILE A 108 -30.38 10.23 -6.11
C ILE A 108 -29.41 11.16 -6.88
N ALA A 109 -29.15 10.90 -8.16
CA ALA A 109 -28.37 11.79 -9.03
C ALA A 109 -29.22 12.78 -9.85
N SER A 110 -30.47 13.05 -9.44
CA SER A 110 -31.33 14.04 -10.11
C SER A 110 -32.26 14.75 -9.11
N PRO A 111 -31.91 15.97 -8.67
CA PRO A 111 -32.75 16.75 -7.75
C PRO A 111 -34.11 17.12 -8.38
N ILE A 112 -34.14 17.25 -9.71
CA ILE A 112 -35.36 17.50 -10.49
C ILE A 112 -36.35 16.35 -10.31
N SER A 113 -35.87 15.09 -10.33
CA SER A 113 -36.76 13.93 -10.16
C SER A 113 -37.40 13.87 -8.78
N LEU A 114 -36.70 14.28 -7.72
CA LEU A 114 -37.27 14.42 -6.38
C LEU A 114 -38.32 15.53 -6.33
N ARG A 115 -38.07 16.66 -6.99
CA ARG A 115 -39.05 17.75 -7.08
C ARG A 115 -40.32 17.31 -7.82
N ASN A 116 -40.18 16.55 -8.90
CA ASN A 116 -41.30 16.01 -9.66
C ASN A 116 -42.14 15.01 -8.84
N CYS A 117 -41.52 14.24 -7.94
CA CYS A 117 -42.27 13.40 -6.99
C CYS A 117 -43.31 14.19 -6.20
N LYS A 118 -42.93 15.38 -5.72
CA LYS A 118 -43.83 16.26 -4.96
C LYS A 118 -44.83 17.00 -5.86
N MET A 119 -44.37 17.56 -6.97
CA MET A 119 -45.17 18.51 -7.76
C MET A 119 -46.11 17.85 -8.78
N MET A 120 -45.76 16.65 -9.25
CA MET A 120 -46.46 15.97 -10.35
C MET A 120 -46.97 14.59 -9.91
N TRP A 121 -46.05 13.70 -9.52
CA TRP A 121 -46.38 12.29 -9.36
C TRP A 121 -47.26 12.00 -8.14
N TYR A 122 -46.96 12.60 -6.98
CA TYR A 122 -47.77 12.38 -5.78
C TYR A 122 -49.21 12.89 -5.95
N PRO A 123 -49.47 14.11 -6.46
CA PRO A 123 -50.83 14.56 -6.79
C PRO A 123 -51.55 13.64 -7.78
N GLU A 124 -50.84 13.13 -8.80
CA GLU A 124 -51.41 12.20 -9.77
C GLU A 124 -51.80 10.87 -9.11
N ILE A 125 -50.91 10.28 -8.31
CA ILE A 125 -51.19 9.04 -7.56
C ILE A 125 -52.40 9.25 -6.66
N ARG A 126 -52.48 10.35 -5.92
CA ARG A 126 -53.62 10.63 -5.04
C ARG A 126 -54.94 10.83 -5.79
N ARG A 127 -54.89 11.30 -7.04
CA ARG A 127 -56.08 11.43 -7.90
C ARG A 127 -56.67 10.07 -8.31
N PHE A 128 -55.82 9.08 -8.62
CA PHE A 128 -56.27 7.76 -9.08
C PHE A 128 -56.34 6.71 -7.96
N CYS A 129 -55.57 6.89 -6.90
CA CYS A 129 -55.38 5.96 -5.78
C CYS A 129 -55.36 6.74 -4.44
N PRO A 130 -56.51 7.28 -4.00
CA PRO A 130 -56.56 8.15 -2.81
C PRO A 130 -56.10 7.44 -1.54
N ASP A 131 -56.57 6.22 -1.30
CA ASP A 131 -56.33 5.47 -0.05
C ASP A 131 -55.16 4.49 -0.13
N VAL A 132 -54.47 4.40 -1.27
CA VAL A 132 -53.38 3.44 -1.46
C VAL A 132 -52.12 3.96 -0.75
N PRO A 133 -51.42 3.13 0.05
CA PRO A 133 -50.17 3.54 0.68
C PRO A 133 -49.11 3.87 -0.39
N VAL A 134 -48.37 4.96 -0.14
CA VAL A 134 -47.29 5.44 -1.02
C VAL A 134 -46.00 5.44 -0.21
N ILE A 135 -44.92 4.99 -0.84
CA ILE A 135 -43.56 4.99 -0.27
C ILE A 135 -42.65 5.75 -1.22
N LEU A 136 -41.90 6.73 -0.70
CA LEU A 136 -40.88 7.44 -1.48
C LEU A 136 -39.61 6.58 -1.55
N VAL A 137 -39.05 6.42 -2.75
CA VAL A 137 -37.88 5.56 -3.01
C VAL A 137 -36.79 6.34 -3.75
N GLY A 138 -35.63 6.49 -3.12
CA GLY A 138 -34.42 7.03 -3.75
C GLY A 138 -33.63 5.92 -4.44
N CYS A 139 -33.59 5.91 -5.76
CA CYS A 139 -32.85 4.93 -6.55
C CYS A 139 -31.42 5.42 -6.86
N LYS A 140 -30.52 4.47 -7.12
CA LYS A 140 -29.09 4.71 -7.45
C LYS A 140 -28.30 5.35 -6.29
N ASN A 141 -28.52 4.85 -5.07
CA ASN A 141 -27.82 5.32 -3.87
C ASN A 141 -26.29 5.27 -4.00
N ASP A 142 -25.78 4.29 -4.75
CA ASP A 142 -24.36 4.10 -5.04
C ASP A 142 -23.66 5.35 -5.60
N LEU A 143 -24.39 6.17 -6.37
CA LEU A 143 -23.84 7.38 -6.98
C LEU A 143 -23.34 8.42 -5.96
N ARG A 144 -23.78 8.36 -4.68
CA ARG A 144 -23.27 9.27 -3.63
C ARG A 144 -21.79 9.08 -3.31
N TYR A 145 -21.22 7.90 -3.59
CA TYR A 145 -19.80 7.64 -3.41
C TYR A 145 -19.08 7.34 -4.73
N MET A 146 -19.78 6.76 -5.71
CA MET A 146 -19.18 6.39 -7.01
C MET A 146 -18.87 7.57 -7.93
N TYR A 147 -19.42 8.78 -7.70
CA TYR A 147 -19.15 9.93 -8.57
C TYR A 147 -17.67 10.35 -8.65
N ARG A 148 -16.81 9.84 -7.75
CA ARG A 148 -15.35 10.02 -7.76
C ARG A 148 -14.56 8.76 -8.10
N ASP A 149 -15.25 7.65 -8.34
CA ASP A 149 -14.61 6.36 -8.60
C ASP A 149 -14.07 6.34 -10.04
N GLU A 150 -12.78 6.05 -10.19
CA GLU A 150 -12.11 6.07 -11.50
C GLU A 150 -12.69 5.02 -12.46
N ASN A 151 -13.05 3.83 -11.95
CA ASN A 151 -13.67 2.80 -12.76
C ASN A 151 -15.03 3.28 -13.27
N TYR A 152 -15.85 3.89 -12.43
CA TYR A 152 -17.13 4.50 -12.84
C TYR A 152 -16.92 5.61 -13.89
N LEU A 153 -16.00 6.54 -13.65
CA LEU A 153 -15.73 7.66 -14.55
C LEU A 153 -15.18 7.20 -15.91
N SER A 154 -14.42 6.10 -15.95
CA SER A 154 -13.88 5.54 -17.20
C SER A 154 -14.96 5.16 -18.22
N TYR A 155 -16.17 4.80 -17.77
CA TYR A 155 -17.30 4.48 -18.65
C TYR A 155 -17.92 5.69 -19.36
N PHE A 156 -17.64 6.90 -18.87
CA PHE A 156 -18.16 8.17 -19.42
C PHE A 156 -17.09 8.97 -20.17
N GLY A 157 -15.86 8.42 -20.32
CA GLY A 157 -14.78 8.97 -21.14
C GLY A 157 -15.08 8.91 -22.65
N GLU A 158 -14.05 8.81 -23.51
CA GLU A 158 -14.05 8.99 -25.00
C GLU A 158 -15.18 8.34 -25.84
N LYS A 159 -16.08 7.55 -25.25
CA LYS A 159 -17.21 6.86 -25.92
C LYS A 159 -18.63 7.33 -25.51
N GLY A 160 -18.79 8.31 -24.63
CA GLY A 160 -20.12 8.69 -24.09
C GLY A 160 -20.73 9.97 -24.67
N THR A 161 -21.48 9.91 -25.79
CA THR A 161 -22.10 11.10 -26.43
C THR A 161 -23.49 11.49 -25.91
N PHE A 162 -24.13 10.72 -25.01
CA PHE A 162 -25.53 10.98 -24.63
C PHE A 162 -25.85 10.92 -23.11
N VAL A 163 -24.92 10.49 -22.25
CA VAL A 163 -25.12 10.43 -20.79
C VAL A 163 -23.87 10.95 -20.09
N ARG A 164 -24.02 11.98 -19.25
CA ARG A 164 -22.92 12.50 -18.42
C ARG A 164 -22.84 11.76 -17.08
N ALA A 165 -21.65 11.65 -16.52
CA ALA A 165 -21.45 11.20 -15.14
C ALA A 165 -22.15 12.15 -14.15
N ALA A 166 -22.61 11.59 -13.02
CA ALA A 166 -23.20 12.39 -11.95
C ALA A 166 -22.16 13.35 -11.34
N LEU A 167 -22.52 14.60 -11.13
CA LEU A 167 -21.69 15.57 -10.42
C LEU A 167 -22.14 15.67 -8.97
N LYS A 168 -21.25 16.18 -8.11
CA LYS A 168 -21.55 16.44 -6.70
C LYS A 168 -22.81 17.30 -6.49
N SER A 169 -23.04 18.27 -7.38
CA SER A 169 -24.23 19.15 -7.35
C SER A 169 -25.53 18.48 -7.76
N ASP A 170 -25.47 17.31 -8.42
CA ASP A 170 -26.65 16.54 -8.80
C ASP A 170 -27.09 15.55 -7.72
N LEU A 171 -26.29 15.38 -6.67
CA LEU A 171 -26.53 14.39 -5.63
C LEU A 171 -27.53 14.93 -4.60
N VAL A 172 -28.64 14.22 -4.45
CA VAL A 172 -29.65 14.45 -3.43
C VAL A 172 -29.19 13.80 -2.12
N MET A 173 -29.10 14.59 -1.06
CA MET A 173 -28.71 14.11 0.26
C MET A 173 -29.90 13.47 1.02
N PRO A 174 -29.66 12.52 1.95
CA PRO A 174 -30.75 11.81 2.63
C PRO A 174 -31.72 12.72 3.42
N ASP A 175 -31.22 13.83 3.98
CA ASP A 175 -32.01 14.85 4.67
C ASP A 175 -32.99 15.58 3.74
N GLU A 176 -32.58 15.91 2.52
CA GLU A 176 -33.44 16.56 1.51
C GLU A 176 -34.61 15.65 1.12
N ALA A 177 -34.32 14.38 0.83
CA ALA A 177 -35.36 13.41 0.45
C ALA A 177 -36.31 13.09 1.62
N ARG A 178 -35.79 12.98 2.85
CA ARG A 178 -36.63 12.83 4.05
C ARG A 178 -37.52 14.04 4.31
N ALA A 179 -37.05 15.25 4.05
CA ALA A 179 -37.88 16.44 4.20
C ALA A 179 -39.11 16.36 3.28
N VAL A 180 -38.92 15.94 2.03
CA VAL A 180 -40.02 15.69 1.08
C VAL A 180 -40.92 14.55 1.56
N ALA A 181 -40.36 13.44 2.03
CA ALA A 181 -41.15 12.32 2.55
C ALA A 181 -42.02 12.73 3.75
N LYS A 182 -41.47 13.52 4.67
CA LYS A 182 -42.18 14.08 5.83
C LYS A 182 -43.32 15.00 5.40
N GLU A 183 -43.08 15.86 4.42
CA GLU A 183 -44.11 16.76 3.88
C GLU A 183 -45.26 15.98 3.21
N LEU A 184 -44.94 14.90 2.49
CA LEU A 184 -45.94 14.04 1.84
C LEU A 184 -46.63 13.06 2.80
N GLY A 185 -46.13 12.92 4.03
CA GLY A 185 -46.63 11.96 5.02
C GLY A 185 -46.36 10.49 4.65
N VAL A 186 -45.25 10.21 3.94
CA VAL A 186 -44.91 8.87 3.44
C VAL A 186 -43.61 8.35 4.04
N ALA A 187 -43.44 7.02 4.03
CA ALA A 187 -42.16 6.40 4.38
C ALA A 187 -41.12 6.64 3.29
N TYR A 188 -39.84 6.66 3.67
CA TYR A 188 -38.71 6.86 2.76
C TYR A 188 -37.72 5.70 2.86
N TYR A 189 -37.32 5.19 1.70
CA TYR A 189 -36.29 4.17 1.55
C TYR A 189 -35.37 4.51 0.39
N GLU A 190 -34.16 3.99 0.44
CA GLU A 190 -33.19 4.10 -0.64
C GLU A 190 -32.79 2.73 -1.15
N THR A 191 -32.43 2.68 -2.43
CA THR A 191 -32.03 1.46 -3.12
C THR A 191 -30.83 1.71 -4.03
N SER A 192 -30.01 0.68 -4.16
CA SER A 192 -28.99 0.59 -5.20
C SER A 192 -29.04 -0.79 -5.80
N VAL A 193 -29.30 -0.86 -7.11
CA VAL A 193 -29.25 -2.14 -7.83
C VAL A 193 -27.81 -2.64 -7.97
N PHE A 194 -26.84 -1.71 -8.03
CA PHE A 194 -25.43 -2.05 -8.15
C PHE A 194 -24.89 -2.76 -6.90
N THR A 195 -25.15 -2.20 -5.72
CA THR A 195 -24.73 -2.81 -4.44
C THR A 195 -25.76 -3.79 -3.87
N TYR A 196 -26.93 -3.88 -4.52
CA TYR A 196 -28.13 -4.59 -4.05
C TYR A 196 -28.70 -4.05 -2.71
N PHE A 197 -28.20 -2.92 -2.23
CA PHE A 197 -28.66 -2.29 -1.00
C PHE A 197 -30.14 -1.89 -1.10
N GLY A 198 -30.91 -2.22 -0.05
CA GLY A 198 -32.30 -1.81 0.13
C GLY A 198 -33.31 -2.42 -0.85
N VAL A 199 -32.88 -3.23 -1.83
CA VAL A 199 -33.76 -3.79 -2.87
C VAL A 199 -34.82 -4.69 -2.26
N ASN A 200 -34.46 -5.65 -1.41
CA ASN A 200 -35.45 -6.52 -0.76
C ASN A 200 -36.26 -5.75 0.30
N GLU A 201 -35.58 -4.94 1.11
CA GLU A 201 -36.20 -4.18 2.21
C GLU A 201 -37.34 -3.27 1.73
N VAL A 202 -37.17 -2.57 0.59
CA VAL A 202 -38.22 -1.68 0.07
C VAL A 202 -39.48 -2.46 -0.33
N PHE A 203 -39.33 -3.64 -0.93
CA PHE A 203 -40.47 -4.46 -1.35
C PHE A 203 -41.15 -5.15 -0.17
N GLU A 204 -40.39 -5.65 0.81
CA GLU A 204 -40.96 -6.18 2.05
C GLU A 204 -41.75 -5.11 2.81
N ASN A 205 -41.21 -3.89 2.91
CA ASN A 205 -41.90 -2.78 3.57
C ASN A 205 -43.09 -2.26 2.76
N ALA A 206 -43.07 -2.39 1.44
CA ALA A 206 -44.24 -2.16 0.58
C ALA A 206 -45.34 -3.19 0.85
N ILE A 207 -44.98 -4.46 1.00
CA ILE A 207 -45.91 -5.53 1.40
C ILE A 207 -46.49 -5.26 2.78
N ARG A 208 -45.66 -4.96 3.79
CA ARG A 208 -46.13 -4.58 5.14
C ARG A 208 -47.13 -3.42 5.07
N SER A 209 -46.83 -2.38 4.28
CA SER A 209 -47.71 -1.24 4.07
C SER A 209 -49.06 -1.62 3.45
N ALA A 210 -49.04 -2.45 2.39
CA ALA A 210 -50.23 -2.94 1.72
C ALA A 210 -51.12 -3.79 2.66
N LEU A 211 -50.51 -4.73 3.39
CA LEU A 211 -51.22 -5.61 4.31
C LEU A 211 -51.83 -4.84 5.49
N ILE A 212 -51.15 -3.81 6.00
CA ILE A 212 -51.69 -2.92 7.04
C ILE A 212 -52.89 -2.12 6.53
N ALA A 213 -52.78 -1.52 5.33
CA ALA A 213 -53.89 -0.79 4.73
C ALA A 213 -55.11 -1.72 4.50
N ARG A 214 -54.86 -2.94 4.01
CA ARG A 214 -55.89 -3.97 3.84
C ARG A 214 -56.56 -4.37 5.16
N ARG A 215 -55.78 -4.52 6.23
CA ARG A 215 -56.31 -4.80 7.59
C ARG A 215 -57.23 -3.68 8.08
N GLN A 216 -56.92 -2.41 7.79
CA GLN A 216 -57.78 -1.28 8.14
C GLN A 216 -59.11 -1.31 7.38
N GLN A 217 -59.10 -1.79 6.14
CA GLN A 217 -60.31 -1.94 5.31
C GLN A 217 -61.12 -3.21 5.64
N ARG A 218 -60.49 -4.25 6.20
CA ARG A 218 -61.11 -5.57 6.50
C ARG A 218 -60.85 -6.01 7.94
N PHE A 219 -61.54 -5.36 8.89
CA PHE A 219 -61.32 -5.48 10.34
C PHE A 219 -61.34 -6.92 10.92
N TRP A 220 -62.08 -7.86 10.32
CA TRP A 220 -62.23 -9.23 10.81
C TRP A 220 -61.08 -10.19 10.44
N MET A 221 -60.09 -9.75 9.66
CA MET A 221 -58.94 -10.59 9.27
C MET A 221 -57.93 -10.71 10.42
N THR A 222 -58.06 -11.76 11.23
CA THR A 222 -57.16 -12.06 12.37
C THR A 222 -55.73 -12.38 11.96
N ASN A 223 -55.53 -12.86 10.73
CA ASN A 223 -54.24 -13.36 10.24
C ASN A 223 -53.24 -12.22 9.97
N LEU A 224 -53.73 -11.01 9.73
CA LEU A 224 -52.89 -9.82 9.50
C LEU A 224 -52.53 -9.08 10.80
N LYS A 225 -52.94 -9.59 11.97
CA LYS A 225 -52.65 -8.93 13.26
C LYS A 225 -51.16 -8.91 13.61
N LYS A 226 -50.40 -9.89 13.11
CA LYS A 226 -48.96 -10.06 13.36
C LYS A 226 -48.06 -9.25 12.42
N VAL A 227 -48.61 -8.70 11.34
CA VAL A 227 -47.85 -7.88 10.39
C VAL A 227 -47.32 -6.63 11.09
N GLN A 228 -46.02 -6.40 10.96
CA GLN A 228 -45.33 -5.28 11.58
C GLN A 228 -45.50 -4.02 10.74
N LYS A 229 -45.36 -2.85 11.38
CA LYS A 229 -45.22 -1.59 10.63
C LYS A 229 -43.96 -1.64 9.74
N PRO A 230 -43.92 -0.85 8.66
CA PRO A 230 -42.70 -0.72 7.85
C PRO A 230 -41.49 -0.44 8.74
N LEU A 231 -40.45 -1.24 8.55
CA LEU A 231 -39.23 -1.24 9.36
C LEU A 231 -38.34 -0.07 8.97
N LEU A 232 -37.55 0.42 9.92
CA LEU A 232 -36.56 1.46 9.69
C LEU A 232 -35.36 0.87 8.92
N GLN A 233 -34.96 1.51 7.82
CA GLN A 233 -33.80 1.11 7.05
C GLN A 233 -32.52 1.72 7.63
N ALA A 234 -31.50 0.89 7.84
CA ALA A 234 -30.16 1.36 8.21
C ALA A 234 -29.51 2.05 6.99
N PRO A 235 -28.79 3.18 7.17
CA PRO A 235 -28.20 3.90 6.06
C PRO A 235 -27.07 3.09 5.41
N PHE A 236 -26.97 3.18 4.08
CA PHE A 236 -25.88 2.53 3.35
C PHE A 236 -24.52 3.14 3.73
N ARG A 237 -23.63 2.32 4.28
CA ARG A 237 -22.23 2.69 4.53
C ARG A 237 -21.42 2.39 3.28
N PRO A 238 -20.79 3.40 2.65
CA PRO A 238 -19.91 3.16 1.51
C PRO A 238 -18.75 2.24 1.88
N PRO A 239 -18.30 1.39 0.94
CA PRO A 239 -17.13 0.54 1.18
C PRO A 239 -15.91 1.40 1.56
N LYS A 240 -15.06 0.85 2.41
CA LYS A 240 -13.80 1.49 2.78
C LYS A 240 -12.90 1.56 1.54
N PRO A 241 -12.31 2.73 1.22
CA PRO A 241 -11.42 2.83 0.06
C PRO A 241 -10.19 1.92 0.27
N PRO A 242 -9.73 1.22 -0.78
CA PRO A 242 -8.51 0.41 -0.69
C PRO A 242 -7.27 1.30 -0.53
N PRO A 243 -6.19 0.79 0.08
CA PRO A 243 -4.92 1.51 0.11
C PRO A 243 -4.37 1.67 -1.32
N PRO A 244 -3.63 2.76 -1.62
CA PRO A 244 -3.03 2.94 -2.93
C PRO A 244 -1.97 1.89 -3.21
N GLU A 245 -1.82 1.53 -4.49
CA GLU A 245 -0.82 0.56 -4.94
C GLU A 245 0.58 1.17 -4.92
N VAL A 246 1.56 0.40 -4.44
CA VAL A 246 2.96 0.81 -4.36
C VAL A 246 3.76 0.03 -5.39
N THR A 247 4.45 0.74 -6.27
CA THR A 247 5.26 0.19 -7.34
C THR A 247 6.72 0.61 -7.17
N VAL A 248 7.64 -0.32 -7.39
CA VAL A 248 9.08 -0.07 -7.36
C VAL A 248 9.61 -0.24 -8.78
N MET A 249 10.15 0.84 -9.36
CA MET A 249 10.75 0.80 -10.68
C MET A 249 11.87 -0.23 -10.76
N VAL A 250 11.93 -1.05 -11.80
CA VAL A 250 12.97 -2.08 -12.00
C VAL A 250 14.36 -1.42 -12.08
N GLY A 251 15.35 -2.01 -11.40
CA GLY A 251 16.70 -1.48 -11.32
C GLY A 251 17.65 -1.98 -12.40
N ASN A 252 18.60 -1.11 -12.77
CA ASN A 252 19.65 -1.42 -13.75
C ASN A 252 20.92 -2.01 -13.11
N TYR A 253 20.84 -2.51 -11.87
CA TYR A 253 22.00 -2.96 -11.09
C TYR A 253 22.95 -3.89 -11.85
N ARG A 254 22.41 -4.93 -12.47
CA ARG A 254 23.23 -5.90 -13.20
C ARG A 254 23.97 -5.23 -14.36
N GLN A 255 23.29 -4.37 -15.11
CA GLN A 255 23.88 -3.67 -16.23
C GLN A 255 24.97 -2.70 -15.77
N ASP A 256 24.76 -2.00 -14.66
CA ASP A 256 25.73 -1.04 -14.13
C ASP A 256 27.00 -1.74 -13.61
N ILE A 257 26.86 -2.86 -12.90
CA ILE A 257 28.01 -3.67 -12.47
C ILE A 257 28.72 -4.31 -13.67
N TYR A 258 27.99 -4.70 -14.71
CA TYR A 258 28.59 -5.18 -15.95
C TYR A 258 29.34 -4.07 -16.70
N ASN A 259 28.79 -2.86 -16.75
CA ASN A 259 29.47 -1.69 -17.31
C ASN A 259 30.73 -1.34 -16.52
N MET A 260 30.73 -1.53 -15.20
CA MET A 260 31.93 -1.41 -14.36
C MET A 260 33.00 -2.44 -14.74
N PHE A 261 32.61 -3.69 -15.02
CA PHE A 261 33.53 -4.72 -15.54
C PHE A 261 34.14 -4.35 -16.89
N LEU A 262 33.32 -3.84 -17.82
CA LEU A 262 33.75 -3.48 -19.18
C LEU A 262 34.61 -2.22 -19.24
N SER A 263 34.28 -1.20 -18.46
CA SER A 263 34.97 0.11 -18.49
C SER A 263 36.36 0.07 -17.86
N GLN A 264 36.63 -0.91 -16.99
CA GLN A 264 37.90 -1.07 -16.25
C GLN A 264 38.34 0.21 -15.50
N ALA A 265 37.39 1.08 -15.14
CA ALA A 265 37.67 2.30 -14.38
C ALA A 265 37.98 1.96 -12.92
N TYR A 266 39.06 2.54 -12.36
CA TYR A 266 39.51 2.30 -10.97
C TYR A 266 39.90 0.84 -10.66
N THR A 267 40.32 0.06 -11.66
CA THR A 267 40.86 -1.28 -11.41
C THR A 267 42.21 -1.22 -10.70
N ASP A 268 42.29 -1.91 -9.57
CA ASP A 268 43.44 -1.95 -8.66
C ASP A 268 44.19 -3.31 -8.69
N LEU A 269 43.65 -4.29 -9.42
CA LEU A 269 44.23 -5.62 -9.61
C LEU A 269 44.30 -6.02 -11.09
N VAL A 270 45.41 -6.61 -11.51
CA VAL A 270 45.57 -7.23 -12.84
C VAL A 270 45.88 -8.71 -12.66
N LEU A 271 45.00 -9.56 -13.19
CA LEU A 271 45.22 -11.00 -13.26
C LEU A 271 45.91 -11.35 -14.58
N VAL A 272 47.05 -12.04 -14.52
CA VAL A 272 47.76 -12.54 -15.70
C VAL A 272 47.46 -14.03 -15.85
N GLY A 273 46.69 -14.38 -16.89
CA GLY A 273 46.27 -15.75 -17.19
C GLY A 273 47.24 -16.52 -18.07
N ALA A 274 46.88 -17.77 -18.40
CA ALA A 274 47.64 -18.61 -19.32
C ALA A 274 47.82 -17.92 -20.69
N GLY A 275 49.05 -17.92 -21.22
CA GLY A 275 49.39 -17.26 -22.48
C GLY A 275 49.68 -15.76 -22.37
N GLY A 276 49.71 -15.18 -21.16
CA GLY A 276 50.06 -13.77 -20.95
C GLY A 276 48.89 -12.79 -21.12
N THR A 277 47.66 -13.30 -21.18
CA THR A 277 46.44 -12.48 -21.20
C THR A 277 46.29 -11.73 -19.88
N LYS A 278 45.90 -10.46 -19.94
CA LYS A 278 45.76 -9.58 -18.77
C LYS A 278 44.31 -9.19 -18.57
N PHE A 279 43.79 -9.37 -17.37
CA PHE A 279 42.44 -8.96 -16.97
C PHE A 279 42.53 -7.93 -15.84
N ALA A 280 42.13 -6.69 -16.10
CA ALA A 280 42.03 -5.64 -15.10
C ALA A 280 40.70 -5.76 -14.34
N VAL A 281 40.76 -5.84 -13.01
CA VAL A 281 39.65 -6.19 -12.13
C VAL A 281 39.77 -5.45 -10.79
N HIS A 282 38.67 -5.42 -10.03
CA HIS A 282 38.62 -4.79 -8.72
C HIS A 282 38.89 -5.79 -7.59
N ARG A 283 39.80 -5.47 -6.66
CA ARG A 283 40.16 -6.31 -5.51
C ARG A 283 38.95 -6.63 -4.64
N PHE A 284 38.14 -5.62 -4.33
CA PHE A 284 36.98 -5.77 -3.46
C PHE A 284 35.95 -6.77 -4.03
N MET A 285 35.71 -6.75 -5.35
CA MET A 285 34.80 -7.69 -6.02
C MET A 285 35.28 -9.13 -5.92
N LEU A 286 36.58 -9.36 -6.13
CA LEU A 286 37.18 -10.69 -6.03
C LEU A 286 37.25 -11.20 -4.60
N ALA A 287 37.60 -10.33 -3.65
CA ALA A 287 37.60 -10.67 -2.23
C ALA A 287 36.19 -10.99 -1.70
N ALA A 288 35.15 -10.31 -2.21
CA ALA A 288 33.77 -10.60 -1.83
C ALA A 288 33.28 -11.95 -2.40
N ALA A 289 33.77 -12.36 -3.58
CA ALA A 289 33.30 -13.57 -4.25
C ALA A 289 34.12 -14.83 -3.93
N SER A 290 35.40 -14.69 -3.59
CA SER A 290 36.34 -15.80 -3.46
C SER A 290 37.15 -15.72 -2.17
N SER A 291 37.08 -16.78 -1.36
CA SER A 291 37.81 -16.89 -0.09
C SER A 291 39.32 -16.94 -0.27
N ILE A 292 39.82 -17.48 -1.39
CA ILE A 292 41.25 -17.50 -1.66
C ILE A 292 41.77 -16.10 -1.95
N PHE A 293 41.07 -15.31 -2.77
CA PHE A 293 41.47 -13.93 -3.05
C PHE A 293 41.31 -13.04 -1.81
N GLN A 294 40.27 -13.26 -0.99
CA GLN A 294 40.11 -12.56 0.27
C GLN A 294 41.32 -12.80 1.19
N ARG A 295 41.70 -14.07 1.42
CA ARG A 295 42.87 -14.42 2.25
C ARG A 295 44.17 -13.85 1.67
N LEU A 296 44.35 -13.96 0.36
CA LEU A 296 45.56 -13.52 -0.33
C LEU A 296 45.74 -12.01 -0.23
N LEU A 297 44.72 -11.25 -0.62
CA LEU A 297 44.79 -9.81 -0.75
C LEU A 297 44.78 -9.09 0.60
N SER A 298 44.29 -9.75 1.66
CA SER A 298 44.28 -9.22 3.03
C SER A 298 45.60 -9.43 3.78
N THR A 299 46.52 -10.25 3.26
CA THR A 299 47.87 -10.34 3.84
C THR A 299 48.65 -9.07 3.50
N GLU A 300 49.02 -8.28 4.52
CA GLU A 300 49.85 -7.11 4.34
C GLU A 300 51.23 -7.50 3.78
N LEU A 301 51.63 -6.88 2.67
CA LEU A 301 52.92 -7.11 1.99
C LEU A 301 54.08 -6.30 2.62
N THR A 302 53.81 -5.59 3.71
CA THR A 302 54.73 -4.67 4.42
C THR A 302 55.73 -5.36 5.34
N ASP A 303 55.55 -6.64 5.66
CA ASP A 303 56.40 -7.35 6.64
C ASP A 303 57.68 -7.98 6.04
N MET A 304 58.07 -7.57 4.83
CA MET A 304 59.20 -8.16 4.08
C MET A 304 60.53 -7.40 4.24
N GLY A 305 60.63 -6.58 5.29
CA GLY A 305 61.86 -5.91 5.73
C GLY A 305 62.61 -6.70 6.80
N GLY A 306 63.04 -7.93 6.47
CA GLY A 306 64.02 -8.68 7.25
C GLY A 306 63.46 -9.49 8.42
N ARG A 307 63.36 -10.80 8.22
CA ARG A 307 63.89 -11.77 9.18
C ARG A 307 64.15 -13.11 8.49
N SER A 308 65.44 -13.40 8.40
CA SER A 308 66.00 -14.71 8.15
C SER A 308 65.35 -15.75 9.07
N SER A 309 65.13 -16.93 8.50
CA SER A 309 64.73 -18.18 9.15
C SER A 309 65.30 -18.37 10.56
N SER A 310 64.43 -18.54 11.57
CA SER A 310 64.37 -19.67 12.51
C SER A 310 63.38 -19.39 13.67
N GLU A 311 62.83 -20.48 14.22
CA GLU A 311 62.16 -20.63 15.53
C GLU A 311 60.64 -20.39 15.64
N SER A 312 59.94 -21.51 15.46
CA SER A 312 58.88 -22.07 16.31
C SER A 312 58.50 -21.30 17.60
N SER A 313 57.20 -21.06 17.75
CA SER A 313 56.39 -21.12 18.99
C SER A 313 56.79 -20.24 20.20
N MET A 314 55.96 -19.23 20.54
CA MET A 314 55.07 -19.23 21.72
C MET A 314 54.33 -17.87 21.91
N VAL A 315 53.02 -17.99 22.14
CA VAL A 315 52.15 -17.31 23.12
C VAL A 315 52.12 -15.76 23.22
N SER A 316 50.92 -15.26 22.91
CA SER A 316 50.22 -14.03 23.35
C SER A 316 50.66 -13.36 24.66
N SER A 317 50.75 -12.02 24.68
CA SER A 317 49.89 -11.18 25.54
C SER A 317 50.07 -9.67 25.31
N THR A 318 48.92 -9.01 25.36
CA THR A 318 48.56 -7.58 25.38
C THR A 318 49.30 -6.69 26.39
N PHE A 319 49.60 -5.43 26.03
CA PHE A 319 49.18 -4.15 26.68
C PHE A 319 50.13 -2.98 26.34
N GLY A 320 49.57 -1.78 26.13
CA GLY A 320 50.27 -0.51 26.44
C GLY A 320 50.24 0.59 25.37
N GLU A 321 49.37 1.57 25.57
CA GLU A 321 49.23 2.84 24.82
C GLU A 321 50.44 3.80 24.90
N ALA A 322 50.49 4.66 23.87
CA ALA A 322 50.94 6.06 23.85
C ALA A 322 52.42 6.41 24.15
N THR A 323 53.10 7.03 23.18
CA THR A 323 53.24 8.52 23.14
C THR A 323 54.05 8.99 21.92
N ILE A 324 53.57 10.11 21.36
CA ILE A 324 54.17 10.97 20.34
C ILE A 324 55.34 11.76 20.96
N ALA A 325 56.46 11.90 20.24
CA ALA A 325 57.31 13.09 20.33
C ALA A 325 58.22 13.20 19.10
N ASP A 326 58.03 14.31 18.38
CA ASP A 326 58.76 14.76 17.20
C ASP A 326 60.20 15.23 17.50
N PHE A 327 60.95 15.31 16.41
CA PHE A 327 62.35 15.68 16.22
C PHE A 327 62.82 16.97 16.89
N ASN A 328 64.11 17.02 17.24
CA ASN A 328 64.86 18.26 17.38
C ASN A 328 66.09 18.28 16.44
N ASP A 329 66.20 19.40 15.76
CA ASP A 329 67.07 19.75 14.63
C ASP A 329 68.33 20.46 15.14
N ASP A 330 69.25 19.71 15.77
CA ASP A 330 70.48 20.29 16.36
C ASP A 330 71.70 19.35 16.25
N THR A 331 71.77 18.53 15.20
CA THR A 331 72.97 17.71 14.92
C THR A 331 73.44 17.76 13.47
N GLU A 332 73.02 18.78 12.73
CA GLU A 332 73.55 19.12 11.41
C GLU A 332 74.61 20.23 11.49
N SER A 333 75.65 20.01 12.30
CA SER A 333 76.94 20.67 12.11
C SER A 333 78.01 19.86 12.86
N LEU A 334 79.17 19.65 12.23
CA LEU A 334 80.28 18.79 12.68
C LEU A 334 79.99 17.29 12.37
N ILE A 335 80.33 16.72 11.22
CA ILE A 335 81.68 16.52 10.68
C ILE A 335 81.50 16.15 9.19
N ARG A 336 81.68 17.13 8.30
CA ARG A 336 82.20 16.88 6.94
C ARG A 336 83.58 17.51 6.93
N TYR A 337 84.63 16.70 6.83
CA TYR A 337 85.74 16.86 5.87
C TYR A 337 86.85 15.81 6.15
N GLU A 338 87.60 15.51 5.08
CA GLU A 338 88.75 14.60 4.95
C GLU A 338 88.40 13.12 4.64
N SER A 339 88.35 12.68 3.37
CA SER A 339 89.37 12.55 2.32
C SER A 339 90.06 11.18 2.27
N ARG A 340 89.71 10.43 1.21
CA ARG A 340 90.53 9.47 0.43
C ARG A 340 91.75 8.83 1.11
N THR A 341 91.68 7.51 1.27
CA THR A 341 92.80 6.61 0.88
C THR A 341 92.29 5.28 0.33
N GLN A 342 93.09 4.79 -0.59
CA GLN A 342 92.88 3.77 -1.60
C GLN A 342 93.50 2.44 -1.13
N ARG A 343 92.87 1.32 -1.53
CA ARG A 343 93.44 -0.05 -1.69
C ARG A 343 94.03 -0.77 -0.47
N MET A 344 93.51 -1.99 -0.26
CA MET A 344 94.20 -3.27 -0.03
C MET A 344 93.45 -4.06 1.04
N TRP A 345 92.64 -5.04 0.64
CA TRP A 345 92.44 -6.32 1.34
C TRP A 345 91.78 -7.29 0.35
N GLU A 346 92.48 -7.55 -0.77
CA GLU A 346 92.46 -8.90 -1.33
C GLU A 346 93.25 -9.77 -0.36
N HIS A 347 92.60 -10.80 0.22
CA HIS A 347 93.11 -12.17 0.37
C HIS A 347 92.32 -12.91 1.46
N LEU A 348 92.01 -14.18 1.18
CA LEU A 348 91.33 -15.21 1.99
C LEU A 348 89.80 -15.21 1.85
N LYS A 349 89.14 -16.13 1.13
CA LYS A 349 89.48 -17.52 0.78
C LYS A 349 88.86 -17.90 -0.57
N ARG A 350 89.68 -18.46 -1.46
CA ARG A 350 89.24 -19.40 -2.50
C ARG A 350 89.09 -20.78 -1.86
N ARG A 351 87.96 -21.46 -2.11
CA ARG A 351 87.92 -22.88 -2.53
C ARG A 351 86.51 -23.21 -3.05
N SER A 352 86.47 -23.51 -4.37
CA SER A 352 85.65 -24.45 -5.16
C SER A 352 84.20 -24.74 -4.74
N SER A 353 83.18 -24.75 -5.61
CA SER A 353 83.14 -25.29 -6.99
C SER A 353 81.96 -24.75 -7.83
N TYR A 354 82.16 -24.70 -9.17
CA TYR A 354 81.22 -24.84 -10.30
C TYR A 354 79.73 -25.14 -9.93
N GLN A 355 78.67 -24.58 -10.53
CA GLN A 355 78.45 -24.08 -11.90
C GLN A 355 77.05 -23.42 -12.01
N ALA A 356 76.83 -22.71 -13.12
CA ALA A 356 75.55 -22.26 -13.74
C ALA A 356 75.05 -20.83 -13.41
N LEU A 357 75.44 -19.89 -14.29
CA LEU A 357 74.76 -18.62 -14.53
C LEU A 357 73.46 -18.85 -15.33
N PRO A 358 72.33 -18.24 -14.94
CA PRO A 358 71.31 -17.80 -15.89
C PRO A 358 71.48 -16.30 -16.19
N LEU A 359 71.27 -15.92 -17.45
CA LEU A 359 71.21 -14.54 -17.93
C LEU A 359 70.34 -13.67 -17.00
N MET A 360 70.93 -12.61 -16.44
CA MET A 360 70.17 -11.52 -15.83
C MET A 360 69.73 -10.54 -16.93
N GLU A 361 68.43 -10.49 -17.19
CA GLU A 361 67.80 -9.26 -17.69
C GLU A 361 67.60 -8.28 -16.53
N SER A 362 67.89 -7.01 -16.80
CA SER A 362 67.91 -5.87 -15.88
C SER A 362 66.60 -5.69 -15.09
N LYS A 363 66.61 -6.00 -13.79
CA LYS A 363 65.55 -5.62 -12.83
C LYS A 363 65.59 -4.11 -12.57
N ARG A 364 64.49 -3.40 -12.86
CA ARG A 364 64.20 -2.08 -12.29
C ARG A 364 63.85 -2.27 -10.80
N SER A 365 64.48 -1.49 -9.96
CA SER A 365 64.63 -1.70 -8.52
C SER A 365 63.55 -1.00 -7.68
N ASN A 366 62.27 -1.36 -7.84
CA ASN A 366 61.20 -0.92 -6.90
C ASN A 366 60.00 -1.88 -6.79
N ASP A 367 59.99 -3.04 -7.47
CA ASP A 367 58.84 -3.96 -7.46
C ASP A 367 58.95 -4.98 -6.31
N LEU A 368 57.98 -4.98 -5.39
CA LEU A 368 57.83 -6.03 -4.37
C LEU A 368 57.27 -7.31 -5.03
N TYR A 369 58.03 -8.40 -5.00
CA TYR A 369 57.70 -9.70 -5.62
C TYR A 369 57.61 -10.81 -4.57
N ARG A 370 56.49 -11.53 -4.53
CA ARG A 370 56.30 -12.73 -3.71
C ARG A 370 55.91 -13.92 -4.57
N GLU A 371 56.71 -14.98 -4.56
CA GLU A 371 56.30 -16.28 -5.09
C GLU A 371 55.33 -16.95 -4.12
N LEU A 372 54.21 -17.42 -4.65
CA LEU A 372 53.17 -18.08 -3.88
C LEU A 372 53.32 -19.59 -4.08
N HIS A 373 53.46 -20.35 -2.99
CA HIS A 373 53.40 -21.80 -3.02
C HIS A 373 51.94 -22.28 -3.02
N HIS A 374 51.16 -21.83 -4.02
CA HIS A 374 49.77 -22.21 -4.21
C HIS A 374 49.59 -22.85 -5.59
N PRO A 375 48.81 -23.94 -5.74
CA PRO A 375 48.64 -24.64 -7.03
C PRO A 375 48.12 -23.76 -8.17
N VAL A 376 47.42 -22.68 -7.82
CA VAL A 376 46.70 -21.79 -8.75
C VAL A 376 47.34 -20.42 -8.90
N LEU A 377 48.01 -19.90 -7.87
CA LEU A 377 48.57 -18.55 -7.85
C LEU A 377 50.09 -18.68 -7.80
N GLN A 378 50.78 -18.18 -8.82
CA GLN A 378 52.22 -18.36 -8.96
C GLN A 378 53.01 -17.24 -8.27
N SER A 379 52.58 -15.99 -8.44
CA SER A 379 53.25 -14.85 -7.83
C SER A 379 52.34 -13.64 -7.67
N ILE A 380 52.65 -12.79 -6.70
CA ILE A 380 52.09 -11.45 -6.54
C ILE A 380 53.22 -10.43 -6.74
N ARG A 381 52.94 -9.40 -7.53
CA ARG A 381 53.79 -8.22 -7.70
C ARG A 381 53.00 -6.99 -7.32
N LEU A 382 53.62 -6.07 -6.59
CA LEU A 382 53.12 -4.71 -6.46
C LEU A 382 53.93 -3.84 -7.42
N VAL A 383 53.24 -3.18 -8.34
CA VAL A 383 53.85 -2.27 -9.31
C VAL A 383 53.26 -0.89 -9.10
N HIS A 384 54.12 0.10 -8.95
CA HIS A 384 53.70 1.50 -9.01
C HIS A 384 53.44 1.87 -10.47
N VAL A 385 52.18 2.13 -10.80
CA VAL A 385 51.76 2.51 -12.14
C VAL A 385 51.24 3.94 -12.09
N GLU A 386 51.75 4.80 -12.97
CA GLU A 386 51.15 6.10 -13.23
C GLU A 386 49.83 5.86 -13.97
N ASN A 387 48.70 6.14 -13.30
CA ASN A 387 47.41 6.13 -13.97
C ASN A 387 47.39 7.21 -15.06
N HIS A 388 46.49 7.09 -16.05
CA HIS A 388 46.27 8.05 -17.15
C HIS A 388 46.02 9.52 -16.71
N ARG A 389 45.92 9.79 -15.40
CA ARG A 389 45.68 11.11 -14.79
C ARG A 389 46.86 11.63 -13.94
N GLY A 390 48.04 11.00 -13.98
CA GLY A 390 49.23 11.48 -13.26
C GLY A 390 49.25 11.22 -11.76
N VAL A 391 48.39 10.33 -11.25
CA VAL A 391 48.40 9.88 -9.84
C VAL A 391 49.12 8.53 -9.75
N ASN A 392 50.13 8.44 -8.88
CA ASN A 392 50.84 7.21 -8.57
C ASN A 392 49.91 6.23 -7.84
N GLY A 393 49.44 5.19 -8.54
CA GLY A 393 48.63 4.12 -7.98
C GLY A 393 49.46 2.85 -7.73
N LEU A 394 49.26 2.19 -6.60
CA LEU A 394 49.76 0.83 -6.37
C LEU A 394 48.84 -0.15 -7.09
N GLN A 395 49.30 -0.76 -8.17
CA GLN A 395 48.57 -1.83 -8.86
C GLN A 395 49.10 -3.19 -8.40
N THR A 396 48.20 -4.06 -7.96
CA THR A 396 48.55 -5.44 -7.62
C THR A 396 48.47 -6.28 -8.88
N ILE A 397 49.52 -7.02 -9.21
CA ILE A 397 49.56 -7.95 -10.34
C ILE A 397 49.66 -9.36 -9.77
N VAL A 398 48.72 -10.23 -10.11
CA VAL A 398 48.70 -11.62 -9.67
C VAL A 398 48.82 -12.51 -10.90
N THR A 399 49.86 -13.34 -10.93
CA THR A 399 50.09 -14.31 -12.01
C THR A 399 49.45 -15.64 -11.65
N LEU A 400 48.52 -16.08 -12.49
CA LEU A 400 47.82 -17.35 -12.33
C LEU A 400 48.60 -18.49 -13.01
N SER A 401 48.38 -19.70 -12.51
CA SER A 401 48.95 -20.92 -13.08
C SER A 401 48.41 -21.20 -14.48
N LYS A 402 49.19 -21.88 -15.32
CA LYS A 402 48.77 -22.32 -16.67
C LYS A 402 47.59 -23.31 -16.66
N LEU A 403 47.18 -23.76 -15.48
CA LEU A 403 46.03 -24.65 -15.27
C LEU A 403 44.68 -23.98 -15.59
N ILE A 404 44.60 -22.64 -15.58
CA ILE A 404 43.37 -21.92 -15.90
C ILE A 404 43.48 -21.29 -17.29
N SER A 405 42.60 -21.67 -18.21
CA SER A 405 42.52 -21.07 -19.55
C SER A 405 42.01 -19.63 -19.49
N ALA A 406 42.44 -18.78 -20.44
CA ALA A 406 42.02 -17.37 -20.47
C ALA A 406 40.50 -17.21 -20.66
N GLN A 407 39.87 -18.13 -21.42
CA GLN A 407 38.42 -18.15 -21.63
C GLN A 407 37.67 -18.55 -20.35
N ALA A 408 38.15 -19.58 -19.63
CA ALA A 408 37.55 -20.00 -18.37
C ALA A 408 37.66 -18.91 -17.29
N LEU A 409 38.81 -18.23 -17.21
CA LEU A 409 39.00 -17.11 -16.29
C LEU A 409 38.06 -15.94 -16.60
N HIS A 410 37.88 -15.58 -17.88
CA HIS A 410 36.96 -14.52 -18.29
C HIS A 410 35.51 -14.84 -17.89
N GLN A 411 35.07 -16.10 -18.05
CA GLN A 411 33.72 -16.51 -17.63
C GLN A 411 33.55 -16.51 -16.11
N CYS A 412 34.57 -16.93 -15.35
CA CYS A 412 34.56 -16.81 -13.88
C CYS A 412 34.46 -15.36 -13.43
N LEU A 413 35.19 -14.44 -14.08
CA LEU A 413 35.12 -13.01 -13.80
C LEU A 413 33.76 -12.42 -14.19
N ARG A 414 33.23 -12.76 -15.37
CA ARG A 414 31.87 -12.35 -15.77
C ARG A 414 30.85 -12.77 -14.72
N PHE A 415 30.92 -14.02 -14.25
CA PHE A 415 30.04 -14.55 -13.21
C PHE A 415 30.16 -13.77 -11.88
N ILE A 416 31.36 -13.38 -11.45
CA ILE A 416 31.54 -12.58 -10.23
C ILE A 416 30.81 -11.22 -10.30
N TYR A 417 30.78 -10.60 -11.48
CA TYR A 417 30.17 -9.29 -11.68
C TYR A 417 28.67 -9.37 -12.00
N THR A 418 28.24 -10.31 -12.83
CA THR A 418 26.85 -10.38 -13.33
C THR A 418 26.01 -11.49 -12.69
N GLY A 419 26.64 -12.49 -12.08
CA GLY A 419 26.00 -13.73 -11.65
C GLY A 419 25.62 -14.67 -12.79
N THR A 420 26.09 -14.42 -14.02
CA THR A 420 25.76 -15.20 -15.23
C THR A 420 27.01 -15.62 -16.01
N ILE A 421 26.86 -16.70 -16.78
CA ILE A 421 27.88 -17.20 -17.73
C ILE A 421 27.35 -16.95 -19.15
N ASP A 422 28.25 -16.82 -20.11
CA ASP A 422 27.88 -16.71 -21.53
C ASP A 422 27.25 -18.00 -22.08
N LYS A 423 26.28 -17.85 -23.00
CA LYS A 423 25.48 -18.97 -23.54
C LYS A 423 26.23 -19.78 -24.60
N ASP A 424 27.17 -19.15 -25.29
CA ASP A 424 27.90 -19.75 -26.42
C ASP A 424 29.20 -20.45 -25.97
N CYS A 425 29.31 -20.86 -24.70
CA CYS A 425 30.52 -21.49 -24.19
C CYS A 425 30.51 -23.02 -24.33
N ASP A 426 31.39 -23.54 -25.18
CA ASP A 426 31.49 -24.99 -25.46
C ASP A 426 32.21 -25.79 -24.34
N ASN A 427 32.99 -25.14 -23.46
CA ASN A 427 33.89 -25.79 -22.49
C ASN A 427 33.44 -25.64 -21.02
N LEU A 428 32.25 -26.13 -20.66
CA LEU A 428 31.72 -26.01 -19.29
C LEU A 428 32.57 -26.71 -18.21
N GLU A 429 33.21 -27.84 -18.54
CA GLU A 429 34.08 -28.56 -17.59
C GLU A 429 35.35 -27.75 -17.25
N GLU A 430 35.95 -27.06 -18.22
CA GLU A 430 37.11 -26.19 -17.97
C GLU A 430 36.75 -25.01 -17.05
N ILE A 431 35.54 -24.46 -17.21
CA ILE A 431 35.03 -23.40 -16.33
C ILE A 431 34.79 -23.95 -14.92
N ARG A 432 34.29 -25.17 -14.79
CA ARG A 432 34.07 -25.82 -13.49
C ARG A 432 35.38 -26.07 -12.75
N GLU A 433 36.39 -26.59 -13.44
CA GLU A 433 37.73 -26.76 -12.87
C GLU A 433 38.33 -25.42 -12.44
N ALA A 434 38.20 -24.37 -13.27
CA ALA A 434 38.64 -23.03 -12.89
C ALA A 434 37.88 -22.48 -11.67
N ALA A 435 36.57 -22.71 -11.57
CA ALA A 435 35.76 -22.29 -10.44
C ALA A 435 36.17 -22.98 -9.13
N ASP A 436 36.46 -24.28 -9.17
CA ASP A 436 36.94 -25.05 -8.02
C ASP A 436 38.32 -24.55 -7.56
N LEU A 437 39.22 -24.28 -8.51
CA LEU A 437 40.55 -23.73 -8.25
C LEU A 437 40.53 -22.31 -7.69
N LEU A 438 39.55 -21.49 -8.08
CA LEU A 438 39.35 -20.13 -7.57
C LEU A 438 38.47 -20.07 -6.31
N GLU A 439 38.09 -21.22 -5.74
CA GLU A 439 37.18 -21.33 -4.59
C GLU A 439 35.88 -20.53 -4.79
N LEU A 440 35.20 -20.72 -5.94
CA LEU A 440 33.92 -20.09 -6.29
C LEU A 440 32.76 -21.11 -6.13
N PRO A 441 32.32 -21.43 -4.90
CA PRO A 441 31.37 -22.51 -4.66
C PRO A 441 30.01 -22.28 -5.34
N GLN A 442 29.61 -21.02 -5.55
CA GLN A 442 28.36 -20.68 -6.22
C GLN A 442 28.39 -21.04 -7.71
N LEU A 443 29.55 -20.87 -8.36
CA LEU A 443 29.74 -21.19 -9.77
C LEU A 443 29.82 -22.71 -9.96
N THR A 444 30.56 -23.42 -9.11
CA THR A 444 30.61 -24.88 -9.11
C THR A 444 29.23 -25.50 -8.90
N GLN A 445 28.44 -24.96 -7.96
CA GLN A 445 27.08 -25.43 -7.71
C GLN A 445 26.16 -25.21 -8.93
N LEU A 446 26.28 -24.08 -9.62
CA LEU A 446 25.51 -23.80 -10.84
C LEU A 446 25.88 -24.78 -11.97
N LEU A 447 27.17 -25.05 -12.15
CA LEU A 447 27.68 -25.95 -13.20
C LEU A 447 27.45 -27.44 -12.90
N SER A 448 27.28 -27.83 -11.63
CA SER A 448 26.98 -29.22 -11.22
C SER A 448 25.57 -29.70 -11.60
N ARG A 449 24.67 -28.79 -12.05
CA ARG A 449 23.29 -29.10 -12.43
C ARG A 449 23.10 -28.89 -13.94
N PRO A 450 23.47 -29.86 -14.79
CA PRO A 450 23.48 -29.70 -16.25
C PRO A 450 22.09 -29.41 -16.86
N GLN A 451 21.00 -29.85 -16.22
CA GLN A 451 19.63 -29.63 -16.74
C GLN A 451 19.13 -28.18 -16.57
N THR A 452 19.57 -27.45 -15.53
CA THR A 452 19.12 -26.06 -15.27
C THR A 452 19.74 -25.02 -16.20
N VAL A 453 20.88 -25.31 -16.83
CA VAL A 453 21.54 -24.37 -17.78
C VAL A 453 20.81 -24.38 -19.13
N MET A 454 20.15 -25.48 -19.49
CA MET A 454 19.41 -25.61 -20.76
C MET A 454 17.92 -25.23 -20.66
N GLU A 455 17.27 -25.37 -19.49
CA GLU A 455 15.84 -25.07 -19.31
C GLU A 455 15.55 -23.64 -18.83
N ASN A 456 16.52 -22.93 -18.23
CA ASN A 456 16.42 -21.50 -17.93
C ASN A 456 16.69 -20.69 -19.20
N SER A 457 15.71 -20.73 -20.10
CA SER A 457 15.65 -20.01 -21.38
C SER A 457 15.50 -18.48 -21.24
N SER A 458 15.54 -17.94 -20.02
CA SER A 458 15.63 -16.51 -19.74
C SER A 458 17.05 -16.13 -19.30
N ASP A 459 17.53 -14.94 -19.67
CA ASP A 459 18.77 -14.30 -19.14
C ASP A 459 18.70 -14.00 -17.61
N GLU A 460 17.87 -14.74 -16.87
CA GLU A 460 17.62 -14.53 -15.46
C GLU A 460 18.60 -15.36 -14.61
N PRO A 461 19.50 -14.70 -13.87
CA PRO A 461 20.42 -15.38 -12.98
C PRO A 461 19.67 -16.00 -11.81
N ASN A 462 20.26 -17.05 -11.26
CA ASN A 462 19.74 -17.69 -10.07
C ASN A 462 19.69 -16.67 -8.90
N PRO A 463 18.50 -16.37 -8.35
CA PRO A 463 18.33 -15.34 -7.34
C PRO A 463 19.11 -15.65 -6.06
N HIS A 464 19.27 -16.93 -5.68
CA HIS A 464 20.03 -17.32 -4.49
C HIS A 464 21.53 -17.01 -4.62
N ILE A 465 22.09 -17.15 -5.82
CA ILE A 465 23.51 -16.87 -6.08
C ILE A 465 23.75 -15.36 -6.00
N CYS A 466 22.89 -14.57 -6.65
CA CYS A 466 22.98 -13.11 -6.58
C CYS A 466 22.82 -12.58 -5.16
N LEU A 467 21.93 -13.16 -4.35
CA LEU A 467 21.75 -12.79 -2.94
C LEU A 467 23.03 -13.03 -2.12
N ARG A 468 23.66 -14.20 -2.27
CA ARG A 468 24.89 -14.54 -1.52
C ARG A 468 26.07 -13.61 -1.84
N ILE A 469 26.22 -13.23 -3.11
CA ILE A 469 27.25 -12.27 -3.53
C ILE A 469 26.97 -10.90 -2.89
N LYS A 470 25.70 -10.43 -2.92
CA LYS A 470 25.29 -9.17 -2.31
C LYS A 470 25.50 -9.15 -0.79
N GLU A 471 25.15 -10.23 -0.08
CA GLU A 471 25.41 -10.35 1.37
C GLU A 471 26.91 -10.32 1.69
N SER A 472 27.75 -10.91 0.84
CA SER A 472 29.20 -10.86 1.00
C SER A 472 29.76 -9.46 0.79
N MET A 473 29.22 -8.73 -0.19
CA MET A 473 29.56 -7.32 -0.43
C MET A 473 29.14 -6.44 0.74
N GLU A 474 27.95 -6.62 1.28
CA GLU A 474 27.49 -5.85 2.45
C GLU A 474 28.39 -6.10 3.66
N ARG A 475 28.73 -7.36 3.97
CA ARG A 475 29.61 -7.69 5.09
C ARG A 475 31.03 -7.13 4.93
N HIS A 476 31.71 -7.46 3.83
CA HIS A 476 33.14 -7.17 3.71
C HIS A 476 33.44 -5.79 3.10
N CYS A 477 32.60 -5.30 2.17
CA CYS A 477 32.85 -4.01 1.52
C CYS A 477 32.28 -2.84 2.32
N ILE A 478 31.08 -2.97 2.90
CA ILE A 478 30.44 -1.91 3.70
C ILE A 478 30.82 -2.04 5.18
N GLY A 479 30.75 -3.23 5.76
CA GLY A 479 31.08 -3.47 7.16
C GLY A 479 32.57 -3.26 7.48
N ASP A 480 33.44 -4.03 6.83
CA ASP A 480 34.89 -3.98 7.11
C ASP A 480 35.64 -2.87 6.33
N GLY A 481 35.03 -2.35 5.26
CA GLY A 481 35.67 -1.36 4.39
C GLY A 481 36.87 -1.90 3.60
N CYS A 482 36.91 -3.21 3.35
CA CYS A 482 38.04 -3.88 2.70
C CYS A 482 38.35 -3.30 1.32
N PHE A 483 39.59 -2.87 1.10
CA PHE A 483 40.08 -2.33 -0.18
C PHE A 483 39.39 -1.04 -0.65
N SER A 484 38.82 -0.28 0.27
CA SER A 484 38.29 1.06 0.00
C SER A 484 39.37 2.03 -0.49
N ASP A 485 39.02 2.84 -1.49
CA ASP A 485 39.90 3.81 -2.14
C ASP A 485 39.47 5.27 -1.88
N VAL A 486 38.38 5.47 -1.14
CA VAL A 486 37.88 6.78 -0.74
C VAL A 486 37.21 6.72 0.64
N THR A 487 37.40 7.78 1.43
CA THR A 487 36.74 7.98 2.72
C THR A 487 35.89 9.24 2.68
N PHE A 488 34.66 9.15 3.17
CA PHE A 488 33.74 10.27 3.31
C PHE A 488 33.75 10.80 4.74
N GLU A 489 33.89 12.12 4.87
CA GLU A 489 33.71 12.86 6.11
C GLU A 489 32.26 13.34 6.19
N LEU A 490 31.54 12.76 7.15
CA LEU A 490 30.11 12.94 7.41
C LEU A 490 29.93 13.69 8.74
N ASP A 491 28.72 14.18 8.99
CA ASP A 491 28.45 15.05 10.14
C ASP A 491 28.76 14.39 11.50
N ASP A 492 28.65 13.07 11.59
CA ASP A 492 28.84 12.25 12.79
C ASP A 492 30.02 11.25 12.69
N GLY A 493 30.85 11.33 11.64
CA GLY A 493 32.12 10.60 11.56
C GLY A 493 32.59 10.24 10.15
N LEU A 494 33.42 9.19 10.03
CA LEU A 494 34.07 8.78 8.79
C LEU A 494 33.51 7.45 8.27
N MET A 495 33.30 7.34 6.96
CA MET A 495 32.89 6.09 6.32
C MET A 495 33.62 5.83 5.01
N LYS A 496 34.02 4.58 4.80
CA LYS A 496 34.81 4.13 3.64
C LYS A 496 33.90 3.65 2.50
N ALA A 497 34.31 3.88 1.26
CA ALA A 497 33.59 3.42 0.07
C ALA A 497 34.54 3.11 -1.09
N HIS A 498 33.99 2.66 -2.22
CA HIS A 498 34.75 2.32 -3.43
C HIS A 498 34.32 3.20 -4.61
N ARG A 499 35.24 4.00 -5.17
CA ARG A 499 34.97 4.92 -6.29
C ARG A 499 34.34 4.18 -7.47
N ALA A 500 34.79 2.97 -7.77
CA ALA A 500 34.24 2.13 -8.85
C ALA A 500 32.70 1.95 -8.74
N VAL A 501 32.19 1.64 -7.55
CA VAL A 501 30.75 1.43 -7.33
C VAL A 501 29.99 2.75 -7.36
N LEU A 502 30.52 3.79 -6.72
CA LEU A 502 29.89 5.12 -6.67
C LEU A 502 29.74 5.72 -8.08
N VAL A 503 30.80 5.62 -8.89
CA VAL A 503 30.84 6.11 -10.29
C VAL A 503 29.95 5.27 -11.19
N GLY A 504 29.87 3.96 -10.99
CA GLY A 504 29.03 3.08 -11.79
C GLY A 504 27.53 3.27 -11.56
N ARG A 505 27.14 3.56 -10.31
CA ARG A 505 25.74 3.48 -9.83
C ARG A 505 25.10 4.81 -9.47
N CYS A 506 25.86 5.91 -9.42
CA CYS A 506 25.34 7.23 -9.13
C CYS A 506 25.95 8.28 -10.07
N ASP A 507 25.12 8.90 -10.91
CA ASP A 507 25.58 9.86 -11.91
C ASP A 507 26.13 11.15 -11.30
N VAL A 508 25.57 11.58 -10.18
CA VAL A 508 26.08 12.75 -9.43
C VAL A 508 27.48 12.46 -8.88
N MET A 509 27.68 11.28 -8.29
CA MET A 509 29.02 10.88 -7.80
C MET A 509 29.98 10.59 -8.95
N ARG A 510 29.50 10.07 -10.08
CA ARG A 510 30.25 9.94 -11.33
C ARG A 510 30.79 11.29 -11.78
N ALA A 511 29.95 12.32 -11.83
CA ALA A 511 30.36 13.67 -12.21
C ALA A 511 31.33 14.30 -11.18
N MET A 512 31.14 14.03 -9.90
CA MET A 512 32.01 14.54 -8.82
C MET A 512 33.41 13.88 -8.82
N LEU A 513 33.49 12.59 -9.14
CA LEU A 513 34.72 11.80 -9.09
C LEU A 513 35.41 11.67 -10.46
N LEU A 514 34.73 11.99 -11.56
CA LEU A 514 35.31 12.05 -12.91
C LEU A 514 35.46 13.51 -13.35
N GLY A 515 36.65 13.87 -13.81
CA GLY A 515 36.98 15.22 -14.30
C GLY A 515 37.96 15.96 -13.40
N ASP A 516 37.96 17.28 -13.47
CA ASP A 516 38.94 18.17 -12.83
C ASP A 516 38.46 18.72 -11.46
N PHE A 517 37.45 18.09 -10.86
CA PHE A 517 36.95 18.46 -9.54
C PHE A 517 37.98 18.12 -8.43
N ARG A 518 37.90 18.82 -7.29
CA ARG A 518 38.84 18.63 -6.17
C ARG A 518 38.71 17.23 -5.58
N GLU A 519 37.48 16.74 -5.52
CA GLU A 519 37.06 15.45 -5.00
C GLU A 519 37.62 14.29 -5.84
N ALA A 520 37.84 14.51 -7.14
CA ALA A 520 38.43 13.51 -8.03
C ALA A 520 39.84 13.11 -7.58
N HIS A 521 40.59 14.04 -6.97
CA HIS A 521 41.99 13.87 -6.55
C HIS A 521 42.17 13.66 -5.03
N SER A 522 41.10 13.75 -4.24
CA SER A 522 41.16 13.63 -2.78
C SER A 522 40.80 12.23 -2.29
N ASN A 523 41.58 11.69 -1.33
CA ASN A 523 41.23 10.44 -0.66
C ASN A 523 40.16 10.62 0.43
N VAL A 524 39.95 11.86 0.89
CA VAL A 524 38.93 12.24 1.88
C VAL A 524 37.98 13.26 1.25
N ILE A 525 36.69 12.94 1.24
CA ILE A 525 35.65 13.78 0.62
C ILE A 525 34.67 14.22 1.70
N VAL A 526 34.54 15.53 1.88
CA VAL A 526 33.57 16.11 2.82
C VAL A 526 32.18 16.08 2.20
N PHE A 527 31.21 15.51 2.91
CA PHE A 527 29.84 15.37 2.41
C PHE A 527 28.81 15.84 3.45
N PRO A 528 28.64 17.16 3.57
CA PRO A 528 27.89 17.77 4.67
C PRO A 528 26.39 17.50 4.59
N GLY A 529 25.75 17.53 5.76
CA GLY A 529 24.30 17.34 5.92
C GLY A 529 23.86 15.89 5.85
N VAL A 530 24.80 14.95 6.02
CA VAL A 530 24.53 13.51 5.92
C VAL A 530 25.20 12.80 7.07
N THR A 531 24.43 11.95 7.76
CA THR A 531 24.92 11.10 8.85
C THR A 531 25.39 9.74 8.35
N ILE A 532 26.23 9.06 9.14
CA ILE A 532 26.70 7.69 8.91
C ILE A 532 25.52 6.75 8.69
N TYR A 533 24.45 6.87 9.50
CA TYR A 533 23.25 6.05 9.34
C TYR A 533 22.64 6.18 7.93
N THR A 534 22.45 7.41 7.45
CA THR A 534 21.83 7.67 6.15
C THR A 534 22.75 7.24 5.01
N PHE A 535 24.04 7.55 5.11
CA PHE A 535 25.00 7.18 4.06
C PHE A 535 25.25 5.68 4.01
N HIS A 536 25.21 4.96 5.15
CA HIS A 536 25.30 3.50 5.16
C HIS A 536 24.14 2.87 4.39
N LYS A 537 22.91 3.38 4.58
CA LYS A 537 21.73 2.91 3.83
C LYS A 537 21.87 3.19 2.32
N LEU A 538 22.42 4.34 1.95
CA LEU A 538 22.76 4.66 0.57
C LEU A 538 23.79 3.65 0.01
N LEU A 539 24.85 3.34 0.76
CA LEU A 539 25.84 2.35 0.32
C LEU A 539 25.21 0.97 0.16
N CYS A 540 24.38 0.49 1.10
CA CYS A 540 23.65 -0.77 0.92
C CYS A 540 22.89 -0.79 -0.41
N TYR A 541 22.21 0.30 -0.78
CA TYR A 541 21.55 0.41 -2.07
C TYR A 541 22.52 0.38 -3.26
N LEU A 542 23.61 1.14 -3.23
CA LEU A 542 24.55 1.19 -4.36
C LEU A 542 25.21 -0.17 -4.62
N TYR A 543 25.53 -0.92 -3.54
CA TYR A 543 26.19 -2.22 -3.60
C TYR A 543 25.24 -3.39 -3.82
N THR A 544 24.00 -3.35 -3.33
CA THR A 544 23.10 -4.52 -3.35
C THR A 544 21.80 -4.29 -4.12
N ASP A 545 21.51 -3.04 -4.51
CA ASP A 545 20.23 -2.62 -5.10
C ASP A 545 19.01 -2.87 -4.19
N GLN A 546 19.27 -3.04 -2.89
CA GLN A 546 18.28 -3.20 -1.84
C GLN A 546 18.61 -2.26 -0.67
N ILE A 547 17.59 -1.95 0.13
CA ILE A 547 17.76 -1.16 1.35
C ILE A 547 17.40 -2.01 2.57
N PRO A 548 18.19 -1.95 3.65
CA PRO A 548 17.80 -2.59 4.91
C PRO A 548 16.66 -1.79 5.57
N PRO A 549 15.92 -2.37 6.52
CA PRO A 549 14.70 -1.78 7.09
C PRO A 549 14.92 -0.38 7.66
N ILE A 550 13.96 0.51 7.43
CA ILE A 550 13.99 1.93 7.80
C ILE A 550 12.68 2.26 8.50
N SER A 551 12.77 2.96 9.62
CA SER A 551 11.59 3.45 10.34
C SER A 551 11.05 4.73 9.72
N ALA A 552 9.74 4.92 9.85
CA ALA A 552 9.05 6.15 9.46
C ALA A 552 9.71 7.44 10.01
N VAL A 553 10.28 7.41 11.22
CA VAL A 553 10.89 8.59 11.86
C VAL A 553 12.21 9.00 11.21
N LYS A 554 12.97 8.05 10.65
CA LYS A 554 14.33 8.28 10.14
C LYS A 554 14.41 8.30 8.60
N CYS A 555 13.29 8.19 7.90
CA CYS A 555 13.29 8.09 6.44
C CYS A 555 13.61 9.41 5.73
N LEU A 556 13.31 10.56 6.34
CA LEU A 556 13.39 11.89 5.70
C LEU A 556 14.79 12.21 5.18
N ASN A 557 15.83 12.00 5.99
CA ASN A 557 17.21 12.28 5.60
C ASN A 557 17.64 11.41 4.39
N LEU A 558 17.12 10.19 4.29
CA LEU A 558 17.42 9.31 3.16
C LEU A 558 16.64 9.71 1.91
N LEU A 559 15.39 10.17 2.04
CA LEU A 559 14.61 10.72 0.93
C LEU A 559 15.24 11.99 0.38
N GLU A 560 15.69 12.89 1.26
CA GLU A 560 16.43 14.09 0.88
C GLU A 560 17.69 13.72 0.10
N LEU A 561 18.49 12.79 0.64
CA LEU A 561 19.72 12.34 0.01
C LEU A 561 19.47 11.66 -1.34
N ALA A 562 18.45 10.82 -1.45
CA ALA A 562 18.08 10.14 -2.69
C ALA A 562 17.72 11.14 -3.79
N ASN A 563 16.98 12.20 -3.46
CA ASN A 563 16.70 13.27 -4.42
C ASN A 563 17.94 14.08 -4.78
N ARG A 564 18.76 14.45 -3.79
CA ARG A 564 20.01 15.20 -4.02
C ARG A 564 20.96 14.46 -4.97
N LEU A 565 20.96 13.13 -4.93
CA LEU A 565 21.75 12.26 -5.78
C LEU A 565 21.03 11.79 -7.05
N CYS A 566 19.80 12.26 -7.30
CA CYS A 566 18.97 11.87 -8.44
C CYS A 566 18.77 10.35 -8.58
N LEU A 567 18.45 9.66 -7.47
CA LEU A 567 18.27 8.20 -7.42
C LEU A 567 16.77 7.82 -7.26
N PRO A 568 15.98 7.81 -8.34
CA PRO A 568 14.52 7.59 -8.24
C PRO A 568 14.15 6.19 -7.76
N ARG A 569 14.91 5.15 -8.12
CA ARG A 569 14.68 3.80 -7.61
C ARG A 569 14.91 3.69 -6.10
N LEU A 570 15.95 4.35 -5.57
CA LEU A 570 16.18 4.40 -4.13
C LEU A 570 14.99 5.06 -3.42
N LEU A 571 14.48 6.16 -3.98
CA LEU A 571 13.30 6.85 -3.45
C LEU A 571 12.09 5.90 -3.39
N ASN A 572 11.75 5.17 -4.46
CA ASN A 572 10.63 4.22 -4.43
C ASN A 572 10.85 3.03 -3.47
N LEU A 573 12.09 2.56 -3.33
CA LEU A 573 12.41 1.52 -2.34
C LEU A 573 12.15 2.03 -0.91
N VAL A 574 12.56 3.28 -0.60
CA VAL A 574 12.33 3.90 0.71
C VAL A 574 10.84 4.09 0.96
N GLU A 575 10.09 4.58 -0.02
CA GLU A 575 8.63 4.68 0.06
C GLU A 575 7.99 3.33 0.42
N CYS A 576 8.35 2.29 -0.33
CA CYS A 576 7.81 0.94 -0.12
C CYS A 576 8.10 0.42 1.30
N ARG A 577 9.35 0.53 1.78
CA ARG A 577 9.70 0.04 3.13
C ARG A 577 9.07 0.84 4.26
N VAL A 578 8.91 2.15 4.09
CA VAL A 578 8.23 2.98 5.08
C VAL A 578 6.73 2.67 5.12
N ILE A 579 6.10 2.41 3.96
CA ILE A 579 4.69 2.02 3.90
C ILE A 579 4.47 0.66 4.58
N GLU A 580 5.37 -0.30 4.39
CA GLU A 580 5.33 -1.59 5.09
C GLU A 580 5.45 -1.42 6.61
N ASP A 581 6.38 -0.58 7.09
CA ASP A 581 6.56 -0.26 8.50
C ASP A 581 5.30 0.40 9.10
N LEU A 582 4.74 1.41 8.43
CA LEU A 582 3.52 2.09 8.86
C LEU A 582 2.29 1.16 8.86
N THR A 583 2.22 0.24 7.88
CA THR A 583 1.16 -0.76 7.81
C THR A 583 1.25 -1.73 8.99
N LEU A 584 2.46 -2.18 9.34
CA LEU A 584 2.70 -3.03 10.50
C LEU A 584 2.31 -2.32 11.80
N ILE A 585 2.73 -1.05 11.98
CA ILE A 585 2.37 -0.26 13.17
C ILE A 585 0.85 -0.07 13.26
N SER A 586 0.16 0.10 12.13
CA SER A 586 -1.30 0.30 12.10
C SER A 586 -2.11 -0.89 12.61
N GLN A 587 -1.53 -2.10 12.60
CA GLN A 587 -2.18 -3.31 13.11
C GLN A 587 -2.19 -3.36 14.65
N ASN A 588 -1.32 -2.59 15.31
CA ASN A 588 -1.19 -2.61 16.77
C ASN A 588 -2.24 -1.72 17.50
N GLU A 589 -3.27 -1.24 16.80
CA GLU A 589 -4.36 -0.39 17.31
C GLU A 589 -3.91 0.93 17.99
N THR A 590 -2.64 1.30 17.87
CA THR A 590 -2.14 2.55 18.44
C THR A 590 -2.41 3.73 17.51
N ASN A 591 -2.66 4.91 18.08
CA ASN A 591 -2.83 6.16 17.32
C ASN A 591 -1.49 6.68 16.73
N GLU A 592 -0.39 5.94 16.89
CA GLU A 592 0.95 6.35 16.48
C GLU A 592 1.09 6.48 14.96
N THR A 593 0.43 5.61 14.18
CA THR A 593 0.47 5.69 12.71
C THR A 593 -0.12 7.01 12.21
N VAL A 594 -1.18 7.51 12.84
CA VAL A 594 -1.80 8.79 12.48
C VAL A 594 -0.81 9.93 12.72
N ASP A 595 -0.13 9.94 13.88
CA ASP A 595 0.85 10.97 14.21
C ASP A 595 2.08 10.92 13.30
N HIS A 596 2.54 9.73 12.93
CA HIS A 596 3.61 9.56 11.94
C HIS A 596 3.18 10.09 10.56
N CYS A 597 2.00 9.73 10.07
CA CYS A 597 1.48 10.21 8.79
C CYS A 597 1.33 11.75 8.78
N LEU A 598 0.83 12.36 9.86
CA LEU A 598 0.69 13.81 9.96
C LEU A 598 2.05 14.53 9.91
N LYS A 599 3.08 13.98 10.56
CA LYS A 599 4.44 14.55 10.54
C LYS A 599 5.15 14.35 9.21
N LEU A 600 4.90 13.23 8.54
CA LEU A 600 5.58 12.87 7.30
C LEU A 600 5.00 13.55 6.07
N LEU A 601 3.69 13.81 6.04
CA LEU A 601 2.97 14.19 4.82
C LEU A 601 3.58 15.36 4.02
N GLU A 602 4.02 16.42 4.69
CA GLU A 602 4.60 17.59 4.00
C GLU A 602 6.05 17.38 3.60
N PRO A 603 6.95 16.88 4.49
CA PRO A 603 8.30 16.52 4.10
C PRO A 603 8.37 15.52 2.93
N VAL A 604 7.52 14.49 2.90
CA VAL A 604 7.55 13.50 1.82
C VAL A 604 7.12 14.10 0.48
N LYS A 605 6.15 15.03 0.49
CA LYS A 605 5.77 15.79 -0.72
C LYS A 605 6.91 16.71 -1.19
N LEU A 606 7.61 17.36 -0.26
CA LEU A 606 8.77 18.21 -0.58
C LEU A 606 9.91 17.42 -1.24
N HIS A 607 10.12 16.19 -0.77
CA HIS A 607 11.14 15.27 -1.29
C HIS A 607 10.58 14.32 -2.36
N ASN A 608 9.58 14.73 -3.15
CA ASN A 608 9.08 13.97 -4.32
C ASN A 608 8.72 12.48 -4.05
N ALA A 609 8.41 12.12 -2.81
CA ALA A 609 7.95 10.79 -2.42
C ALA A 609 6.43 10.70 -2.58
N HIS A 610 6.01 10.63 -3.84
CA HIS A 610 4.60 10.70 -4.25
C HIS A 610 3.76 9.53 -3.72
N GLN A 611 4.27 8.29 -3.79
CA GLN A 611 3.54 7.09 -3.36
C GLN A 611 3.35 7.08 -1.85
N LEU A 612 4.39 7.46 -1.09
CA LEU A 612 4.28 7.59 0.36
C LEU A 612 3.34 8.75 0.75
N ALA A 613 3.39 9.87 0.04
CA ALA A 613 2.45 10.98 0.25
C ALA A 613 1.00 10.56 0.02
N GLU A 614 0.71 9.86 -1.08
CA GLU A 614 -0.63 9.35 -1.40
C GLU A 614 -1.11 8.34 -0.38
N TRP A 615 -0.23 7.42 0.05
CA TRP A 615 -0.54 6.46 1.09
C TRP A 615 -0.88 7.14 2.43
N CYS A 616 -0.06 8.10 2.87
CA CYS A 616 -0.34 8.88 4.08
C CYS A 616 -1.67 9.65 3.96
N MET A 617 -1.95 10.27 2.81
CA MET A 617 -3.21 10.97 2.58
C MET A 617 -4.42 10.03 2.65
N SER A 618 -4.37 8.89 1.96
CA SER A 618 -5.44 7.89 1.97
C SER A 618 -5.69 7.35 3.38
N TYR A 619 -4.62 7.02 4.12
CA TYR A 619 -4.72 6.55 5.50
C TYR A 619 -5.34 7.60 6.44
N LEU A 620 -4.96 8.87 6.30
CA LEU A 620 -5.53 9.98 7.08
C LEU A 620 -7.00 10.25 6.73
N CYS A 621 -7.40 10.12 5.46
CA CYS A 621 -8.80 10.22 5.03
C CYS A 621 -9.67 9.14 5.68
N VAL A 622 -9.20 7.89 5.70
CA VAL A 622 -9.89 6.76 6.33
C VAL A 622 -10.02 6.92 7.85
N ASN A 623 -8.98 7.46 8.49
CA ASN A 623 -8.91 7.59 9.94
C ASN A 623 -9.24 9.01 10.43
N TYR A 624 -9.93 9.81 9.63
CA TYR A 624 -10.19 11.23 9.91
C TYR A 624 -10.86 11.46 11.27
N ASN A 625 -11.77 10.57 11.66
CA ASN A 625 -12.46 10.66 12.94
C ASN A 625 -11.52 10.47 14.14
N LEU A 626 -10.46 9.68 14.01
CA LEU A 626 -9.42 9.52 15.04
C LEU A 626 -8.57 10.78 15.14
N ILE A 627 -8.21 11.39 14.00
CA ILE A 627 -7.49 12.67 13.95
C ILE A 627 -8.25 13.75 14.72
N CYS A 628 -9.56 13.87 14.49
CA CYS A 628 -10.39 14.85 15.19
C CYS A 628 -10.49 14.61 16.71
N LYS A 629 -10.31 13.36 17.17
CA LYS A 629 -10.39 13.02 18.60
C LYS A 629 -9.06 13.21 19.32
N PHE A 630 -7.96 12.75 18.71
CA PHE A 630 -6.68 12.61 19.41
C PHE A 630 -5.58 13.54 18.88
N SER A 631 -5.58 13.88 17.58
CA SER A 631 -4.44 14.55 16.91
C SER A 631 -4.82 15.87 16.21
N LEU A 632 -5.76 16.62 16.81
CA LEU A 632 -6.26 17.91 16.28
C LEU A 632 -5.16 18.95 16.05
N LYS A 633 -4.11 18.97 16.89
CA LYS A 633 -2.98 19.89 16.74
C LYS A 633 -2.19 19.60 15.47
N GLY A 634 -1.96 18.32 15.16
CA GLY A 634 -1.26 17.91 13.94
C GLY A 634 -2.04 18.25 12.67
N LEU A 635 -3.36 18.08 12.68
CA LEU A 635 -4.21 18.48 11.55
C LEU A 635 -4.14 19.99 11.25
N LYS A 636 -4.14 20.83 12.29
CA LYS A 636 -4.06 22.30 12.13
C LYS A 636 -2.68 22.78 11.68
N ALA A 637 -1.65 21.97 11.89
CA ALA A 637 -0.29 22.29 11.46
C ALA A 637 -0.08 22.07 9.96
N LEU A 638 -0.92 21.23 9.32
CA LEU A 638 -0.85 20.98 7.89
C LEU A 638 -1.27 22.19 7.05
N HIS A 639 -0.77 22.26 5.82
CA HIS A 639 -1.17 23.23 4.81
C HIS A 639 -2.68 23.20 4.55
N GLN A 640 -3.26 24.36 4.25
CA GLN A 640 -4.71 24.55 4.09
C GLN A 640 -5.31 23.59 3.06
N ASP A 641 -4.64 23.39 1.92
CA ASP A 641 -5.09 22.49 0.86
C ASP A 641 -5.16 21.02 1.34
N ASN A 642 -4.21 20.58 2.15
CA ASN A 642 -4.23 19.23 2.74
C ASN A 642 -5.41 19.09 3.71
N GLN A 643 -5.68 20.12 4.53
CA GLN A 643 -6.82 20.12 5.45
C GLN A 643 -8.16 20.08 4.71
N GLU A 644 -8.29 20.82 3.60
CA GLU A 644 -9.47 20.81 2.74
C GLU A 644 -9.67 19.46 2.07
N TYR A 645 -8.59 18.90 1.50
CA TYR A 645 -8.63 17.59 0.89
C TYR A 645 -9.08 16.51 1.88
N LEU A 646 -8.48 16.47 3.08
CA LEU A 646 -8.85 15.49 4.12
C LEU A 646 -10.31 15.64 4.56
N ARG A 647 -10.81 16.88 4.70
CA ARG A 647 -12.23 17.13 5.04
C ARG A 647 -13.17 16.64 3.95
N GLU A 648 -12.79 16.80 2.69
CA GLU A 648 -13.61 16.47 1.53
C GLU A 648 -13.57 14.97 1.16
N HIS A 649 -12.46 14.28 1.41
CA HIS A 649 -12.24 12.87 1.04
C HIS A 649 -12.30 11.92 2.23
N ARG A 650 -12.71 12.41 3.42
CA ARG A 650 -12.83 11.58 4.61
C ARG A 650 -13.79 10.40 4.44
N TRP A 651 -13.45 9.30 5.12
CA TRP A 651 -14.31 8.16 5.30
C TRP A 651 -14.54 7.89 6.81
N PRO A 652 -15.78 7.53 7.23
CA PRO A 652 -17.01 7.58 6.45
C PRO A 652 -17.41 9.01 6.03
N PRO A 653 -18.14 9.20 4.91
CA PRO A 653 -18.56 10.52 4.45
C PRO A 653 -19.47 11.27 5.43
N VAL A 654 -19.49 12.61 5.33
CA VAL A 654 -20.30 13.49 6.19
C VAL A 654 -21.78 13.13 6.15
N TRP A 655 -22.31 12.88 4.95
CA TRP A 655 -23.73 12.58 4.77
C TRP A 655 -24.10 11.28 5.48
N TYR A 656 -23.24 10.26 5.46
CA TYR A 656 -23.47 8.99 6.15
C TYR A 656 -23.52 9.18 7.66
N LEU A 657 -22.57 9.94 8.22
CA LEU A 657 -22.54 10.21 9.66
C LEU A 657 -23.80 10.91 10.14
N LYS A 658 -24.29 11.91 9.38
CA LYS A 658 -25.57 12.58 9.68
C LYS A 658 -26.75 11.61 9.59
N ASP A 659 -26.75 10.76 8.57
CA ASP A 659 -27.83 9.82 8.31
C ASP A 659 -27.90 8.72 9.37
N TYR A 660 -26.74 8.24 9.82
CA TYR A 660 -26.60 7.26 10.88
C TYR A 660 -27.01 7.81 12.24
N ASP A 661 -26.62 9.04 12.59
CA ASP A 661 -27.09 9.71 13.81
C ASP A 661 -28.62 9.87 13.81
N TYR A 662 -29.22 10.24 12.66
CA TYR A 662 -30.68 10.24 12.52
C TYR A 662 -31.28 8.84 12.74
N TYR A 663 -30.73 7.82 12.09
CA TYR A 663 -31.19 6.43 12.24
C TYR A 663 -31.16 5.98 13.70
N GLN A 664 -30.08 6.26 14.42
CA GLN A 664 -29.94 5.95 15.85
C GLN A 664 -31.00 6.66 16.70
N ARG A 665 -31.30 7.93 16.42
CA ARG A 665 -32.37 8.67 17.12
C ARG A 665 -33.73 8.04 16.88
N CYS A 666 -34.08 7.72 15.64
CA CYS A 666 -35.34 7.04 15.32
C CYS A 666 -35.43 5.66 15.97
N LEU A 667 -34.33 4.89 16.00
CA LEU A 667 -34.28 3.60 16.67
C LEU A 667 -34.52 3.73 18.19
N ASN A 668 -33.90 4.74 18.81
CA ASN A 668 -34.09 5.04 20.22
C ASN A 668 -35.54 5.47 20.55
N GLU A 669 -36.17 6.26 19.68
CA GLU A 669 -37.58 6.63 19.80
C GLU A 669 -38.50 5.41 19.68
N LEU A 670 -38.26 4.54 18.69
CA LEU A 670 -39.02 3.31 18.50
C LEU A 670 -38.89 2.38 19.71
N ASN A 671 -37.68 2.22 20.25
CA ASN A 671 -37.43 1.42 21.45
C ASN A 671 -38.13 2.00 22.69
N LYS A 672 -38.19 3.33 22.83
CA LYS A 672 -38.96 3.99 23.89
C LYS A 672 -40.46 3.71 23.75
N GLU A 673 -41.02 3.80 22.54
CA GLU A 673 -42.43 3.47 22.30
C GLU A 673 -42.77 2.02 22.63
N LEU A 674 -41.88 1.08 22.28
CA LEU A 674 -42.06 -0.34 22.59
C LEU A 674 -42.04 -0.57 24.10
N LYS A 675 -41.07 0.00 24.82
CA LYS A 675 -41.00 -0.08 26.30
C LYS A 675 -42.26 0.49 26.97
N LEU A 676 -42.79 1.62 26.48
CA LEU A 676 -44.04 2.20 26.99
C LEU A 676 -45.24 1.27 26.78
N LYS A 677 -45.34 0.60 25.62
CA LYS A 677 -46.42 -0.36 25.33
C LYS A 677 -46.33 -1.62 26.19
N THR A 678 -45.13 -2.07 26.53
CA THR A 678 -44.93 -3.20 27.45
C THR A 678 -45.31 -2.82 28.88
N SER A 679 -44.89 -1.64 29.36
CA SER A 679 -45.24 -1.16 30.71
C SER A 679 -46.75 -0.98 30.94
N ARG A 680 -47.50 -0.55 29.91
CA ARG A 680 -48.97 -0.43 29.98
C ARG A 680 -49.72 -1.77 29.96
N ARG A 681 -49.05 -2.87 29.60
CA ARG A 681 -49.62 -4.23 29.65
C ARG A 681 -49.33 -4.93 30.98
N GLU A 682 -48.38 -4.42 31.77
CA GLU A 682 -47.96 -4.99 33.05
C GLU A 682 -48.62 -4.33 34.27
N SER A 683 -49.42 -3.27 34.10
CA SER A 683 -50.31 -2.79 35.16
C SER A 683 -51.51 -3.74 35.30
N PRO A 684 -51.67 -4.48 36.42
CA PRO A 684 -52.85 -5.29 36.65
C PRO A 684 -54.05 -4.35 36.81
N SER A 685 -55.12 -4.66 36.11
CA SER A 685 -56.46 -4.18 36.43
C SER A 685 -56.89 -4.80 37.76
N ASP A 686 -56.55 -4.17 38.88
CA ASP A 686 -57.35 -4.29 40.10
C ASP A 686 -58.57 -3.39 39.95
N ASP A 687 -59.53 -3.81 39.13
CA ASP A 687 -60.95 -3.53 39.36
C ASP A 687 -61.81 -4.51 38.51
N GLU A 688 -61.85 -5.77 38.92
CA GLU A 688 -63.02 -6.62 38.64
C GLU A 688 -64.21 -6.12 39.49
N GLY A 689 -64.78 -4.99 39.08
CA GLY A 689 -66.04 -4.47 39.57
C GLY A 689 -67.22 -5.10 38.82
N CYS A 690 -67.59 -6.31 39.23
CA CYS A 690 -68.90 -6.96 39.13
C CYS A 690 -70.02 -6.24 38.31
N LEU A 691 -70.45 -6.87 37.22
CA LEU A 691 -71.72 -6.58 36.53
C LEU A 691 -72.91 -6.99 37.43
N CYS A 692 -73.45 -6.05 38.20
CA CYS A 692 -74.77 -6.17 38.80
C CYS A 692 -75.68 -5.03 38.30
N PHE A 693 -76.82 -5.41 37.72
CA PHE A 693 -77.92 -4.52 37.35
C PHE A 693 -78.39 -3.67 38.54
N THR A 694 -78.65 -2.38 38.33
CA THR A 694 -79.93 -1.70 38.65
C THR A 694 -79.88 -0.24 38.19
N GLY A 695 -80.95 0.22 37.54
CA GLY A 695 -81.06 1.55 36.97
C GLY A 695 -81.40 2.64 38.00
N GLY A 696 -81.20 3.90 37.61
CA GLY A 696 -81.73 5.04 38.36
C GLY A 696 -81.01 6.36 38.14
N LYS A 697 -81.46 7.11 37.13
CA LYS A 697 -81.57 8.59 37.04
C LYS A 697 -80.67 9.47 37.94
N SER A 698 -79.95 10.42 37.31
CA SER A 698 -80.27 11.88 37.32
C SER A 698 -79.05 12.82 37.45
N LYS A 699 -78.99 13.80 36.51
CA LYS A 699 -78.49 15.21 36.54
C LYS A 699 -77.08 15.50 37.08
N ARG A 700 -76.14 16.05 36.29
CA ARG A 700 -75.99 17.40 35.68
C ARG A 700 -75.59 18.50 36.68
N SER A 701 -74.63 19.34 36.24
CA SER A 701 -74.18 20.67 36.72
C SER A 701 -73.21 20.67 37.92
N THR A 702 -72.16 21.49 38.04
CA THR A 702 -71.60 22.61 37.23
C THR A 702 -70.24 22.99 37.84
N ASP A 703 -69.45 23.69 37.03
CA ASP A 703 -68.28 24.53 37.32
C ASP A 703 -68.25 25.29 38.66
N VAL A 704 -67.05 25.67 39.13
CA VAL A 704 -66.55 27.07 39.14
C VAL A 704 -65.33 27.27 40.08
N SER A 705 -64.22 27.70 39.46
CA SER A 705 -63.18 28.70 39.81
C SER A 705 -62.44 28.79 41.17
N GLY A 706 -61.17 29.21 41.06
CA GLY A 706 -60.48 30.08 42.03
C GLY A 706 -58.95 29.90 42.04
N THR A 707 -58.21 30.34 41.03
CA THR A 707 -57.30 31.53 41.03
C THR A 707 -56.62 31.91 42.35
N THR A 708 -55.28 31.88 42.37
CA THR A 708 -54.45 32.99 42.88
C THR A 708 -53.05 32.98 42.28
N GLU A 709 -52.57 34.18 41.98
CA GLU A 709 -51.37 34.57 41.24
C GLU A 709 -50.13 34.80 42.14
N ASN A 710 -49.03 35.16 41.43
CA ASN A 710 -47.82 35.90 41.82
C ASN A 710 -46.58 35.08 42.23
N SER A 711 -45.35 35.42 41.83
CA SER A 711 -44.75 36.31 40.80
C SER A 711 -43.23 36.33 41.05
N ASN A 712 -42.41 36.50 40.00
CA ASN A 712 -41.03 37.04 39.99
C ASN A 712 -39.89 36.15 40.55
N ALA A 713 -38.65 36.14 40.03
CA ALA A 713 -38.03 36.73 38.84
C ALA A 713 -36.63 36.10 38.62
N ASP A 714 -36.21 36.10 37.35
CA ASP A 714 -34.88 36.36 36.77
C ASP A 714 -33.61 35.50 37.02
N ASN A 715 -33.12 35.01 35.87
CA ASN A 715 -31.74 35.02 35.35
C ASN A 715 -30.62 34.21 36.05
N GLN A 716 -30.10 33.20 35.34
CA GLN A 716 -28.75 33.28 34.76
C GLN A 716 -28.42 32.09 33.82
N ILE A 717 -27.79 32.44 32.71
CA ILE A 717 -27.17 31.60 31.67
C ILE A 717 -25.80 31.13 32.17
N PHE A 718 -25.46 29.83 32.06
CA PHE A 718 -24.19 29.28 31.51
C PHE A 718 -24.05 27.76 31.76
N ASN A 719 -23.65 27.05 30.70
CA ASN A 719 -22.89 25.78 30.63
C ASN A 719 -23.20 24.59 31.55
N SER A 720 -23.71 23.50 30.95
CA SER A 720 -23.14 22.15 31.11
C SER A 720 -23.70 21.18 30.05
N ALA A 721 -23.06 21.13 28.88
CA ALA A 721 -23.17 20.00 27.95
C ALA A 721 -21.83 19.28 27.94
N GLY A 722 -21.72 18.23 28.74
CA GLY A 722 -20.54 17.38 28.83
C GLY A 722 -20.90 16.09 29.55
N ASN A 723 -20.52 14.98 28.94
CA ASN A 723 -20.63 13.59 29.44
C ASN A 723 -21.98 12.89 29.22
N SER A 724 -22.10 12.23 28.05
CA SER A 724 -22.42 10.80 28.01
C SER A 724 -22.21 10.27 26.58
N LEU A 725 -20.96 9.96 26.24
CA LEU A 725 -20.58 9.20 25.05
C LEU A 725 -19.62 8.10 25.53
N ASN A 726 -20.18 7.05 26.13
CA ASN A 726 -19.44 5.86 26.52
C ASN A 726 -20.03 4.63 25.82
N HIS A 727 -19.11 3.77 25.38
CA HIS A 727 -19.26 2.49 24.70
C HIS A 727 -19.74 2.51 23.24
N ILE A 728 -18.75 2.61 22.34
CA ILE A 728 -18.82 2.07 20.98
C ILE A 728 -18.13 0.71 21.06
N ASP A 729 -18.90 -0.37 21.03
CA ASP A 729 -18.36 -1.71 20.83
C ASP A 729 -17.91 -1.83 19.36
N LEU A 730 -16.60 -1.89 19.19
CA LEU A 730 -15.88 -2.24 17.97
C LEU A 730 -15.71 -3.76 17.97
N GLU A 731 -16.78 -4.53 17.77
CA GLU A 731 -16.65 -5.97 17.55
C GLU A 731 -17.94 -6.52 16.90
N ALA A 732 -17.91 -6.66 15.57
CA ALA A 732 -18.75 -7.57 14.81
C ALA A 732 -18.20 -7.66 13.37
N ASP A 733 -16.93 -8.03 13.23
CA ASP A 733 -16.48 -8.78 12.06
C ASP A 733 -16.89 -10.23 12.30
N MET A 734 -17.90 -10.70 11.58
CA MET A 734 -18.07 -12.11 11.31
C MET A 734 -18.20 -12.30 9.81
N ASP A 735 -17.27 -13.09 9.31
CA ASP A 735 -17.19 -13.64 7.97
C ASP A 735 -18.56 -13.99 7.37
N LEU A 736 -18.83 -13.43 6.20
CA LEU A 736 -19.80 -13.96 5.25
C LEU A 736 -19.09 -14.21 3.91
N ASN A 737 -18.21 -15.21 3.94
CA ASN A 737 -17.93 -16.05 2.78
C ASN A 737 -18.70 -17.37 2.99
N LEU A 738 -19.89 -17.46 2.41
CA LEU A 738 -20.53 -18.69 1.91
C LEU A 738 -21.76 -18.34 1.07
#